data_AF-A0A127FDB6-F1
#
_entry.id   AF-A0A127FDB6-F1
#
_cell.length_a   1.000
_cell.length_b   1.000
_cell.length_c   1.000
_cell.angle_alpha   90.00
_cell.angle_beta   90.00
_cell.angle_gamma   90.00
#
_symmetry.space_group_name_H-M   'P 1'
#
loop_
_entity.id
_entity.type
_entity.pdbx_description
1 polymer ?
#
loop_
_entity_poly.entity_id
_entity_poly.type
_entity_poly.pdbx_seq_one_letter_code
_entity_poly.pdbx_strand_id
1 'polypeptide(L)'
;MIQPTPLPAQPYERLGSFYLGRQVDAATGREQADLLLYDSRDLTTHAVCVGMTGSGKTGLCLSLLEEAAIDGIPAIAIDPKGDLGNLLLSFPELRAEDFAPWIDPGEAARKGMTPAAFAERTAHDWRRGLAEWDQDGERIRRLHDAAELAIYTPGNEAGHPLSILRSFCAPPAELRADAGALRERIASSVSSLLSLAGIDADPLRSREHILLSTLFDRAWNAGRDLDLPALIQTIHKPPFDTVGVFDLETFYPAKDRLQLAMSINNLIAAPGFAAWMQGDALDIQRLLFTPAGKPRIAIISIAHLNDAERMFVVTLLLGEIVAWMRRQSGTSSLRALLYMDEIFGYFPPTAMPPSKPPLLTLMKQARAFGLGVVLATQNPVDLDYKGLSNAGTWFIGRLQTERDKARLIDGLLGAAGEGSGGTLEGRLDKPRIEGLLAGLGNRVFLMHNVHDVAPVLFRTRWAMSYLRGPMTVQEIARITAAQRSAASVRIEAGSRRDAAHTPALESTAAATIAGTAQKSRETSKPVIPAGIEEYYLHGAVSTSAPAPEAGAISVPAAHAAPPLAGTYQPRILGVARMHFVDTAAGVDAWEIRSWVAPLGADGQSDWTQADHGTDLRDQLSPEPPEDRGHASAPAALLRPQNYVRWRKTLASHIHANSTMTLFRCPQAGASMAAGDDEGEFRARLSHLLHEKRDTKVDRLRKKYAARLTALEDQVRRANQRIERERSQLSQQKMQTVISVGTSLVGMLLGRRKLGTTNAGRIGTAARNAGRIGKESDDVNRAEESREILERRLTELRTELEQEIDKIKTELDPRHAQVQRIDIKPRKADIEILNLALVWV
;
A
#
# COMPACT_ATOMS: atom_id res chain seq x y z
N MET A 1 0.04 31.26 24.11
CA MET A 1 -0.55 30.48 23.00
C MET A 1 -1.39 29.38 23.61
N ILE A 2 -2.71 29.51 23.53
CA ILE A 2 -3.65 28.50 24.02
C ILE A 2 -3.60 27.37 22.99
N GLN A 3 -3.14 26.18 23.40
CA GLN A 3 -3.25 25.00 22.56
C GLN A 3 -4.74 24.73 22.29
N PRO A 4 -5.15 24.50 21.02
CA PRO A 4 -6.54 24.17 20.74
C PRO A 4 -6.87 22.84 21.43
N THR A 5 -7.90 22.87 22.27
CA THR A 5 -8.52 21.68 22.86
C THR A 5 -8.92 20.73 21.72
N PRO A 6 -8.51 19.45 21.72
CA PRO A 6 -8.91 18.53 20.67
C PRO A 6 -10.44 18.42 20.64
N LEU A 7 -11.02 18.63 19.46
CA LEU A 7 -12.43 18.37 19.19
C LEU A 7 -12.75 16.91 19.60
N PRO A 8 -13.95 16.62 20.12
CA PRO A 8 -14.35 15.24 20.38
C PRO A 8 -14.18 14.42 19.10
N ALA A 9 -13.63 13.21 19.23
CA ALA A 9 -13.41 12.32 18.09
C ALA A 9 -14.71 12.18 17.30
N GLN A 10 -14.69 12.60 16.03
CA GLN A 10 -15.86 12.49 15.16
C GLN A 10 -16.27 11.01 15.07
N PRO A 11 -17.57 10.70 15.02
CA PRO A 11 -18.08 9.33 15.19
C PRO A 11 -17.57 8.33 14.13
N TYR A 12 -17.01 8.83 13.03
CA TYR A 12 -16.47 8.06 11.92
C TYR A 12 -14.94 7.88 11.92
N GLU A 13 -14.20 8.54 12.82
CA GLU A 13 -12.73 8.44 12.91
C GLU A 13 -12.29 7.18 13.67
N ARG A 14 -12.64 6.04 13.08
CA ARG A 14 -12.47 4.71 13.67
C ARG A 14 -11.47 3.92 12.83
N LEU A 15 -10.30 3.60 13.41
CA LEU A 15 -9.31 2.74 12.75
C LEU A 15 -9.93 1.43 12.27
N GLY A 16 -9.60 0.98 11.07
CA GLY A 16 -10.17 -0.20 10.41
C GLY A 16 -11.59 -0.04 9.87
N SER A 17 -12.17 1.16 9.88
CA SER A 17 -13.53 1.43 9.39
C SER A 17 -13.54 2.62 8.43
N PHE A 18 -13.94 2.39 7.18
CA PHE A 18 -13.95 3.39 6.12
C PHE A 18 -15.27 4.14 6.11
N TYR A 19 -15.22 5.46 6.29
CA TYR A 19 -16.40 6.31 6.15
C TYR A 19 -16.72 6.54 4.68
N LEU A 20 -17.70 5.79 4.15
CA LEU A 20 -18.07 5.87 2.73
C LEU A 20 -19.29 6.75 2.46
N GLY A 21 -20.08 7.08 3.48
CA GLY A 21 -21.27 7.91 3.31
C GLY A 21 -22.36 7.68 4.35
N ARG A 22 -23.63 7.82 3.95
CA ARG A 22 -24.83 7.67 4.80
C ARG A 22 -25.80 6.69 4.15
N GLN A 23 -26.47 5.87 4.95
CA GLN A 23 -27.48 4.93 4.44
C GLN A 23 -28.67 5.69 3.84
N VAL A 24 -29.33 5.06 2.88
CA VAL A 24 -30.51 5.61 2.19
C VAL A 24 -31.67 4.64 2.36
N ASP A 25 -32.81 5.17 2.79
CA ASP A 25 -34.03 4.40 2.89
C ASP A 25 -34.57 4.04 1.49
N ALA A 26 -34.73 2.75 1.22
CA ALA A 26 -35.13 2.26 -0.10
C ALA A 26 -36.55 2.70 -0.53
N ALA A 27 -37.46 2.92 0.43
CA ALA A 27 -38.85 3.26 0.15
C ALA A 27 -39.05 4.76 -0.11
N THR A 28 -38.30 5.60 0.59
CA THR A 28 -38.44 7.06 0.56
C THR A 28 -37.34 7.77 -0.22
N GLY A 29 -36.21 7.09 -0.46
CA GLY A 29 -35.02 7.65 -1.10
C GLY A 29 -34.30 8.71 -0.24
N ARG A 30 -34.66 8.84 1.04
CA ARG A 30 -34.09 9.84 1.97
C ARG A 30 -32.84 9.28 2.65
N GLU A 31 -31.88 10.17 2.88
CA GLU A 31 -30.72 9.86 3.72
C GLU A 31 -31.16 9.58 5.15
N GLN A 32 -30.58 8.54 5.74
CA GLN A 32 -30.72 8.22 7.15
C GLN A 32 -29.59 8.88 7.94
N ALA A 33 -29.77 9.00 9.25
CA ALA A 33 -28.72 9.52 10.14
C ALA A 33 -27.53 8.55 10.25
N ASP A 34 -27.74 7.27 9.96
CA ASP A 34 -26.74 6.23 10.08
C ASP A 34 -25.63 6.36 9.02
N LEU A 35 -24.39 6.47 9.50
CA LEU A 35 -23.20 6.48 8.66
C LEU A 35 -22.95 5.07 8.10
N LEU A 36 -22.49 5.01 6.85
CA LEU A 36 -21.92 3.79 6.29
C LEU A 36 -20.42 3.73 6.66
N LEU A 37 -20.13 2.96 7.72
CA LEU A 37 -18.78 2.64 8.17
C LEU A 37 -18.42 1.23 7.70
N TYR A 38 -17.69 1.14 6.59
CA TYR A 38 -17.35 -0.13 5.95
C TYR A 38 -16.12 -0.76 6.62
N ASP A 39 -16.17 -2.03 7.00
CA ASP A 39 -15.04 -2.73 7.66
C ASP A 39 -13.94 -2.99 6.63
N SER A 40 -12.77 -2.37 6.82
CA SER A 40 -11.64 -2.49 5.89
C SER A 40 -11.19 -3.94 5.65
N ARG A 41 -11.42 -4.84 6.62
CA ARG A 41 -11.06 -6.25 6.50
C ARG A 41 -11.89 -6.99 5.45
N ASP A 42 -13.06 -6.48 5.11
CA ASP A 42 -13.91 -7.06 4.07
C ASP A 42 -13.26 -6.93 2.68
N LEU A 43 -12.32 -5.98 2.50
CA LEU A 43 -11.52 -5.89 1.27
C LEU A 43 -10.50 -7.01 1.11
N THR A 44 -10.22 -7.80 2.16
CA THR A 44 -9.46 -9.05 1.99
C THR A 44 -10.21 -10.02 1.08
N THR A 45 -11.53 -9.93 1.00
CA THR A 45 -12.35 -10.65 0.01
C THR A 45 -12.55 -9.91 -1.30
N HIS A 46 -11.79 -8.85 -1.58
CA HIS A 46 -11.88 -8.06 -2.81
C HIS A 46 -13.21 -7.30 -2.97
N ALA A 47 -13.19 -6.26 -3.81
CA ALA A 47 -14.38 -5.48 -4.12
C ALA A 47 -14.49 -5.16 -5.62
N VAL A 48 -15.72 -5.02 -6.10
CA VAL A 48 -16.03 -4.56 -7.45
C VAL A 48 -16.91 -3.33 -7.39
N CYS A 49 -16.55 -2.28 -8.12
CA CYS A 49 -17.36 -1.06 -8.26
C CYS A 49 -17.85 -0.90 -9.70
N VAL A 50 -19.15 -0.99 -9.89
CA VAL A 50 -19.79 -0.87 -11.20
C VAL A 50 -20.67 0.36 -11.22
N GLY A 51 -20.56 1.18 -12.26
CA GLY A 51 -21.51 2.27 -12.48
C GLY A 51 -21.21 3.03 -13.75
N MET A 52 -22.26 3.44 -14.47
CA MET A 52 -22.14 4.24 -15.69
C MET A 52 -21.46 5.60 -15.42
N THR A 53 -21.01 6.29 -16.47
CA THR A 53 -20.53 7.68 -16.37
C THR A 53 -21.55 8.57 -15.67
N GLY A 54 -21.11 9.35 -14.69
CA GLY A 54 -21.98 10.23 -13.89
C GLY A 54 -22.70 9.56 -12.71
N SER A 55 -22.60 8.24 -12.54
CA SER A 55 -23.18 7.53 -11.38
C SER A 55 -22.54 7.90 -10.04
N GLY A 56 -21.33 8.49 -10.06
CA GLY A 56 -20.55 8.80 -8.87
C GLY A 56 -19.43 7.80 -8.57
N LYS A 57 -19.20 6.80 -9.45
CA LYS A 57 -18.22 5.71 -9.27
C LYS A 57 -16.84 6.22 -8.84
N THR A 58 -16.30 7.18 -9.59
CA THR A 58 -14.99 7.79 -9.33
C THR A 58 -14.95 8.42 -7.94
N GLY A 59 -15.99 9.16 -7.53
CA GLY A 59 -16.06 9.76 -6.20
C GLY A 59 -16.08 8.73 -5.07
N LEU A 60 -16.82 7.63 -5.22
CA LEU A 60 -16.80 6.51 -4.27
C LEU A 60 -15.41 5.87 -4.16
N CYS A 61 -14.78 5.59 -5.31
CA CYS A 61 -13.48 4.93 -5.35
C CYS A 61 -12.37 5.81 -4.75
N LEU A 62 -12.38 7.13 -5.03
CA LEU A 62 -11.45 8.06 -4.40
C LEU A 62 -11.73 8.17 -2.90
N SER A 63 -12.99 8.20 -2.47
CA SER A 63 -13.32 8.18 -1.04
C SER A 63 -12.78 6.93 -0.36
N LEU A 64 -12.86 5.76 -0.99
CA LEU A 64 -12.27 4.52 -0.47
C LEU A 64 -10.74 4.61 -0.33
N LEU A 65 -10.04 5.16 -1.32
CA LEU A 65 -8.59 5.36 -1.28
C LEU A 65 -8.18 6.41 -0.24
N GLU A 66 -8.97 7.46 -0.06
CA GLU A 66 -8.81 8.47 1.00
C GLU A 66 -8.94 7.83 2.40
N GLU A 67 -9.94 6.96 2.62
CA GLU A 67 -10.09 6.26 3.91
C GLU A 67 -8.95 5.25 4.14
N ALA A 68 -8.53 4.52 3.11
CA ALA A 68 -7.38 3.62 3.20
C ALA A 68 -6.10 4.38 3.59
N ALA A 69 -5.86 5.55 2.99
CA ALA A 69 -4.73 6.42 3.34
C ALA A 69 -4.80 6.93 4.79
N ILE A 70 -5.97 7.40 5.26
CA ILE A 70 -6.16 7.84 6.65
C ILE A 70 -5.90 6.70 7.64
N ASP A 71 -6.31 5.48 7.31
CA ASP A 71 -6.10 4.27 8.12
C ASP A 71 -4.70 3.65 7.96
N GLY A 72 -3.81 4.31 7.19
CA GLY A 72 -2.43 3.87 7.00
C GLY A 72 -2.28 2.60 6.16
N ILE A 73 -3.29 2.27 5.35
CA ILE A 73 -3.27 1.14 4.41
C ILE A 73 -2.73 1.66 3.06
N PRO A 74 -1.55 1.21 2.61
CA PRO A 74 -1.00 1.62 1.33
C PRO A 74 -1.78 1.03 0.16
N ALA A 75 -1.71 1.69 -0.99
CA ALA A 75 -2.39 1.24 -2.20
C ALA A 75 -1.57 1.50 -3.46
N ILE A 76 -1.65 0.57 -4.41
CA ILE A 76 -1.25 0.79 -5.80
C ILE A 76 -2.53 0.94 -6.62
N ALA A 77 -2.69 2.08 -7.28
CA ALA A 77 -3.89 2.45 -8.01
C ALA A 77 -3.58 2.64 -9.50
N ILE A 78 -4.09 1.76 -10.36
CA ILE A 78 -3.87 1.83 -11.81
C ILE A 78 -4.92 2.76 -12.44
N ASP A 79 -4.45 3.79 -13.16
CA ASP A 79 -5.28 4.84 -13.71
C ASP A 79 -5.16 4.97 -15.25
N PRO A 80 -5.98 4.24 -16.02
CA PRO A 80 -6.02 4.36 -17.47
C PRO A 80 -6.82 5.57 -17.98
N LYS A 81 -7.59 6.24 -17.13
CA LYS A 81 -8.44 7.38 -17.53
C LYS A 81 -7.89 8.74 -17.11
N GLY A 82 -6.98 8.78 -16.15
CA GLY A 82 -6.35 9.99 -15.62
C GLY A 82 -7.14 10.66 -14.50
N ASP A 83 -8.19 10.01 -13.97
CA ASP A 83 -9.08 10.59 -12.96
C ASP A 83 -8.53 10.47 -11.53
N LEU A 84 -7.66 9.50 -11.25
CA LEU A 84 -7.17 9.23 -9.89
C LEU A 84 -6.13 10.26 -9.45
N GLY A 85 -5.45 10.92 -10.39
CA GLY A 85 -4.55 12.04 -10.09
C GLY A 85 -5.21 13.14 -9.25
N ASN A 86 -6.54 13.26 -9.32
CA ASN A 86 -7.33 14.17 -8.49
C ASN A 86 -7.15 13.95 -6.99
N LEU A 87 -6.70 12.78 -6.53
CA LEU A 87 -6.37 12.53 -5.12
C LEU A 87 -5.39 13.58 -4.56
N LEU A 88 -4.44 14.02 -5.38
CA LEU A 88 -3.45 15.03 -5.02
C LEU A 88 -4.03 16.46 -5.01
N LEU A 89 -5.23 16.68 -5.55
CA LEU A 89 -5.95 17.95 -5.51
C LEU A 89 -6.78 18.08 -4.23
N SER A 90 -6.16 17.84 -3.08
CA SER A 90 -6.79 17.90 -1.75
C SER A 90 -6.16 19.03 -0.94
N PHE A 91 -6.95 20.08 -0.66
CA PHE A 91 -6.45 21.35 -0.13
C PHE A 91 -6.92 21.59 1.30
N PRO A 92 -6.06 21.42 2.33
CA PRO A 92 -6.43 21.62 3.73
C PRO A 92 -7.04 22.97 4.07
N GLU A 93 -6.54 24.04 3.45
CA GLU A 93 -6.96 25.40 3.76
C GLU A 93 -8.22 25.82 2.98
N LEU A 94 -8.60 25.03 1.97
CA LEU A 94 -9.76 25.26 1.10
C LEU A 94 -9.80 26.69 0.53
N ARG A 95 -8.64 27.28 0.18
CA ARG A 95 -8.56 28.67 -0.33
C ARG A 95 -8.85 28.67 -1.82
N ALA A 96 -9.50 29.74 -2.32
CA ALA A 96 -9.77 29.89 -3.75
C ALA A 96 -8.48 29.78 -4.59
N GLU A 97 -7.38 30.29 -4.07
CA GLU A 97 -6.04 30.23 -4.67
C GLU A 97 -5.54 28.79 -4.90
N ASP A 98 -5.94 27.84 -4.05
CA ASP A 98 -5.54 26.43 -4.19
C ASP A 98 -6.28 25.77 -5.37
N PHE A 99 -7.53 26.16 -5.62
CA PHE A 99 -8.35 25.65 -6.73
C PHE A 99 -8.05 26.33 -8.06
N ALA A 100 -7.67 27.61 -8.04
CA ALA A 100 -7.51 28.44 -9.23
C ALA A 100 -6.62 27.83 -10.34
N PRO A 101 -5.47 27.17 -10.04
CA PRO A 101 -4.62 26.55 -11.08
C PRO A 101 -5.27 25.37 -11.81
N TRP A 102 -6.37 24.84 -11.27
CA TRP A 102 -7.03 23.60 -11.72
C TRP A 102 -8.41 23.85 -12.33
N ILE A 103 -8.84 25.12 -12.36
CA ILE A 103 -10.05 25.55 -13.02
C ILE A 103 -9.88 25.49 -14.54
N ASP A 104 -10.83 24.85 -15.23
CA ASP A 104 -10.97 24.94 -16.69
C ASP A 104 -11.56 26.32 -17.07
N PRO A 105 -10.82 27.18 -17.79
CA PRO A 105 -11.34 28.46 -18.26
C PRO A 105 -12.56 28.32 -19.17
N GLY A 106 -12.64 27.24 -19.96
CA GLY A 106 -13.77 26.95 -20.84
C GLY A 106 -15.04 26.57 -20.07
N GLU A 107 -14.91 25.86 -18.95
CA GLU A 107 -16.03 25.60 -18.03
C GLU A 107 -16.48 26.88 -17.32
N ALA A 108 -15.55 27.70 -16.82
CA ALA A 108 -15.86 28.98 -16.20
C ALA A 108 -16.65 29.89 -17.16
N ALA A 109 -16.18 30.00 -18.42
CA ALA A 109 -16.86 30.77 -19.46
C ALA A 109 -18.27 30.24 -19.76
N ARG A 110 -18.45 28.91 -19.88
CA ARG A 110 -19.79 28.29 -20.07
C ARG A 110 -20.76 28.59 -18.92
N LYS A 111 -20.24 28.79 -17.71
CA LYS A 111 -21.00 29.18 -16.52
C LYS A 111 -21.14 30.69 -16.36
N GLY A 112 -20.65 31.50 -17.31
CA GLY A 112 -20.70 32.96 -17.28
C GLY A 112 -19.83 33.58 -16.19
N MET A 113 -18.75 32.90 -15.78
CA MET A 113 -17.86 33.31 -14.68
C MET A 113 -16.42 33.51 -15.17
N THR A 114 -15.67 34.38 -14.51
CA THR A 114 -14.21 34.42 -14.70
C THR A 114 -13.56 33.22 -14.02
N PRO A 115 -12.35 32.77 -14.43
CA PRO A 115 -11.66 31.67 -13.75
C PRO A 115 -11.46 31.91 -12.24
N ALA A 116 -11.15 33.15 -11.84
CA ALA A 116 -11.00 33.52 -10.44
C ALA A 116 -12.32 33.41 -9.66
N ALA A 117 -13.42 33.97 -10.20
CA ALA A 117 -14.73 33.87 -9.57
C ALA A 117 -15.22 32.41 -9.49
N PHE A 118 -14.88 31.59 -10.50
CA PHE A 118 -15.22 30.17 -10.49
C PHE A 118 -14.36 29.37 -9.49
N ALA A 119 -13.10 29.76 -9.27
CA ALA A 119 -12.27 29.20 -8.20
C ALA A 119 -12.81 29.53 -6.80
N GLU A 120 -13.23 30.77 -6.56
CA GLU A 120 -13.87 31.19 -5.31
C GLU A 120 -15.15 30.40 -5.03
N ARG A 121 -16.01 30.28 -6.06
CA ARG A 121 -17.23 29.46 -5.97
C ARG A 121 -16.91 28.01 -5.68
N THR A 122 -15.95 27.41 -6.38
CA THR A 122 -15.54 26.01 -6.19
C THR A 122 -15.02 25.78 -4.77
N ALA A 123 -14.18 26.68 -4.23
CA ALA A 123 -13.70 26.61 -2.86
C ALA A 123 -14.83 26.71 -1.83
N HIS A 124 -15.80 27.61 -2.07
CA HIS A 124 -17.01 27.70 -1.24
C HIS A 124 -17.85 26.42 -1.30
N ASP A 125 -18.10 25.90 -2.50
CA ASP A 125 -18.89 24.68 -2.71
C ASP A 125 -18.21 23.45 -2.07
N TRP A 126 -16.88 23.33 -2.15
CA TRP A 126 -16.13 22.27 -1.48
C TRP A 126 -16.17 22.40 0.04
N ARG A 127 -16.01 23.62 0.59
CA ARG A 127 -16.12 23.85 2.04
C ARG A 127 -17.50 23.48 2.57
N ARG A 128 -18.57 23.89 1.87
CA ARG A 128 -19.95 23.51 2.23
C ARG A 128 -20.15 22.01 2.10
N GLY A 129 -19.72 21.41 0.99
CA GLY A 129 -19.85 19.98 0.73
C GLY A 129 -19.14 19.11 1.76
N LEU A 130 -17.95 19.49 2.22
CA LEU A 130 -17.29 18.78 3.31
C LEU A 130 -18.05 18.91 4.63
N ALA A 131 -18.49 20.13 4.97
CA ALA A 131 -19.21 20.40 6.22
C ALA A 131 -20.55 19.64 6.30
N GLU A 132 -21.29 19.49 5.20
CA GLU A 132 -22.54 18.71 5.13
C GLU A 132 -22.34 17.21 5.50
N TRP A 133 -21.12 16.72 5.30
CA TRP A 133 -20.70 15.35 5.60
C TRP A 133 -19.82 15.27 6.86
N ASP A 134 -19.88 16.32 7.69
CA ASP A 134 -19.18 16.45 8.96
C ASP A 134 -17.64 16.47 8.82
N GLN A 135 -17.10 16.72 7.63
CA GLN A 135 -15.66 16.78 7.31
C GLN A 135 -15.15 18.23 7.22
N ASP A 136 -13.84 18.40 7.41
CA ASP A 136 -13.19 19.70 7.34
C ASP A 136 -11.75 19.62 6.77
N GLY A 137 -11.06 20.76 6.77
CA GLY A 137 -9.66 20.87 6.33
C GLY A 137 -8.67 20.12 7.22
N GLU A 138 -8.96 19.92 8.51
CA GLU A 138 -8.11 19.13 9.42
C GLU A 138 -8.08 17.66 8.99
N ARG A 139 -9.24 17.12 8.56
CA ARG A 139 -9.31 15.76 8.01
C ARG A 139 -8.45 15.60 6.76
N ILE A 140 -8.39 16.62 5.91
CA ILE A 140 -7.50 16.64 4.74
C ILE A 140 -6.03 16.66 5.18
N ARG A 141 -5.66 17.40 6.23
CA ARG A 141 -4.27 17.32 6.77
C ARG A 141 -3.95 15.94 7.29
N ARG A 142 -4.89 15.31 8.00
CA ARG A 142 -4.75 13.93 8.49
C ARG A 142 -4.49 12.94 7.35
N LEU A 143 -5.18 13.09 6.21
CA LEU A 143 -4.92 12.30 5.00
C LEU A 143 -3.46 12.43 4.55
N HIS A 144 -2.97 13.66 4.39
CA HIS A 144 -1.59 13.94 3.97
C HIS A 144 -0.54 13.49 4.99
N ASP A 145 -0.86 13.55 6.28
CA ASP A 145 0.03 13.14 7.36
C ASP A 145 0.11 11.61 7.46
N ALA A 146 -0.99 10.90 7.23
CA ALA A 146 -1.09 9.44 7.33
C ALA A 146 -0.41 8.70 6.17
N ALA A 147 -0.58 9.15 4.93
CA ALA A 147 0.01 8.52 3.76
C ALA A 147 0.60 9.53 2.76
N GLU A 148 1.61 9.12 2.01
CA GLU A 148 2.11 9.88 0.87
C GLU A 148 1.23 9.62 -0.36
N LEU A 149 0.88 10.67 -1.11
CA LEU A 149 0.18 10.55 -2.39
C LEU A 149 1.17 10.83 -3.52
N ALA A 150 1.41 9.85 -4.38
CA ALA A 150 2.39 9.95 -5.46
C ALA A 150 1.82 9.46 -6.79
N ILE A 151 2.12 10.18 -7.88
CA ILE A 151 1.75 9.78 -9.25
C ILE A 151 3.00 9.29 -9.96
N TYR A 152 2.98 8.06 -10.44
CA TYR A 152 3.99 7.46 -11.30
C TYR A 152 3.53 7.48 -12.74
N THR A 153 4.44 7.82 -13.66
CA THR A 153 4.17 7.91 -15.09
C THR A 153 5.17 7.06 -15.85
N PRO A 154 4.90 5.77 -16.10
CA PRO A 154 5.81 4.95 -16.87
C PRO A 154 6.01 5.48 -18.30
N GLY A 155 7.25 5.47 -18.79
CA GLY A 155 7.59 6.02 -20.11
C GLY A 155 7.48 7.54 -20.23
N ASN A 156 7.33 8.27 -19.12
CA ASN A 156 7.26 9.74 -19.09
C ASN A 156 7.82 10.31 -17.78
N GLU A 157 8.36 11.53 -17.80
CA GLU A 157 8.99 12.17 -16.63
C GLU A 157 8.08 13.16 -15.87
N ALA A 158 6.80 13.28 -16.26
CA ALA A 158 5.88 14.22 -15.63
C ALA A 158 5.58 13.89 -14.17
N GLY A 159 5.35 12.61 -13.86
CA GLY A 159 5.23 12.13 -12.49
C GLY A 159 6.57 11.68 -11.91
N HIS A 160 6.52 10.70 -11.03
CA HIS A 160 7.67 9.87 -10.69
C HIS A 160 7.94 8.89 -11.85
N PRO A 161 9.10 8.96 -12.51
CA PRO A 161 9.44 8.02 -13.56
C PRO A 161 9.59 6.61 -12.97
N LEU A 162 9.08 5.61 -13.69
CA LEU A 162 9.13 4.21 -13.29
C LEU A 162 9.92 3.42 -14.34
N SER A 163 11.04 2.86 -13.91
CA SER A 163 11.89 2.01 -14.74
C SER A 163 11.34 0.60 -14.77
N ILE A 164 10.87 0.19 -15.95
CA ILE A 164 10.14 -1.07 -16.16
C ILE A 164 11.08 -2.20 -16.62
N LEU A 165 12.29 -1.87 -17.07
CA LEU A 165 13.19 -2.83 -17.74
C LEU A 165 14.33 -3.36 -16.87
N ARG A 166 14.49 -2.84 -15.64
CA ARG A 166 15.33 -3.51 -14.62
C ARG A 166 14.75 -4.85 -14.15
N SER A 167 13.55 -5.23 -14.63
CA SER A 167 12.90 -6.51 -14.34
C SER A 167 13.56 -7.75 -14.97
N PHE A 168 14.59 -7.59 -15.83
CA PHE A 168 15.31 -8.71 -16.45
C PHE A 168 16.56 -9.19 -15.68
N CYS A 169 16.84 -8.57 -14.53
CA CYS A 169 17.84 -9.07 -13.59
C CYS A 169 17.46 -10.47 -13.08
N ALA A 170 18.47 -11.28 -12.78
CA ALA A 170 18.27 -12.59 -12.20
C ALA A 170 17.50 -12.46 -10.89
N PRO A 171 16.43 -13.24 -10.69
CA PRO A 171 15.68 -13.18 -9.44
C PRO A 171 16.52 -13.63 -8.25
N PRO A 172 16.15 -13.20 -7.01
CA PRO A 172 16.80 -13.62 -5.78
C PRO A 172 16.90 -15.14 -5.65
N ALA A 173 17.88 -15.62 -4.89
CA ALA A 173 18.17 -17.04 -4.74
C ALA A 173 16.96 -17.85 -4.26
N GLU A 174 16.12 -17.27 -3.40
CA GLU A 174 14.92 -17.90 -2.87
C GLU A 174 13.88 -18.17 -3.97
N LEU A 175 13.68 -17.21 -4.88
CA LEU A 175 12.72 -17.37 -5.98
C LEU A 175 13.25 -18.32 -7.06
N ARG A 176 14.57 -18.37 -7.26
CA ARG A 176 15.21 -19.35 -8.16
C ARG A 176 15.10 -20.79 -7.66
N ALA A 177 15.01 -20.99 -6.34
CA ALA A 177 14.80 -22.31 -5.75
C ALA A 177 13.39 -22.86 -5.98
N ASP A 178 12.40 -22.00 -6.23
CA ASP A 178 11.02 -22.39 -6.59
C ASP A 178 10.86 -22.45 -8.12
N ALA A 179 10.95 -23.66 -8.67
CA ALA A 179 10.82 -23.90 -10.11
C ALA A 179 9.46 -23.44 -10.69
N GLY A 180 8.39 -23.46 -9.90
CA GLY A 180 7.07 -23.01 -10.33
C GLY A 180 7.02 -21.49 -10.44
N ALA A 181 7.46 -20.79 -9.39
CA ALA A 181 7.51 -19.33 -9.35
C ALA A 181 8.47 -18.77 -10.41
N LEU A 182 9.63 -19.42 -10.61
CA LEU A 182 10.58 -19.04 -11.65
C LEU A 182 9.97 -19.14 -13.05
N ARG A 183 9.29 -20.26 -13.36
CA ARG A 183 8.64 -20.45 -14.67
C ARG A 183 7.53 -19.43 -14.93
N GLU A 184 6.74 -19.12 -13.91
CA GLU A 184 5.68 -18.10 -13.98
C GLU A 184 6.26 -16.70 -14.23
N ARG A 185 7.35 -16.34 -13.53
CA ARG A 185 8.09 -15.09 -13.75
C ARG A 185 8.64 -15.01 -15.17
N ILE A 186 9.30 -16.06 -15.65
CA ILE A 186 9.84 -16.12 -17.02
C ILE A 186 8.72 -15.92 -18.04
N ALA A 187 7.63 -16.68 -17.91
CA ALA A 187 6.50 -16.60 -18.83
C ALA A 187 5.91 -15.18 -18.87
N SER A 188 5.74 -14.54 -17.70
CA SER A 188 5.25 -13.16 -17.61
C SER A 188 6.23 -12.17 -18.24
N SER A 189 7.53 -12.26 -17.96
CA SER A 189 8.53 -11.33 -18.53
C SER A 189 8.63 -11.46 -20.04
N VAL A 190 8.60 -12.69 -20.57
CA VAL A 190 8.65 -12.97 -22.01
C VAL A 190 7.38 -12.50 -22.72
N SER A 191 6.20 -12.83 -22.19
CA SER A 191 4.93 -12.38 -22.78
C SER A 191 4.82 -10.85 -22.79
N SER A 192 5.25 -10.20 -21.71
CA SER A 192 5.31 -8.74 -21.63
C SER A 192 6.27 -8.16 -22.69
N LEU A 193 7.48 -8.69 -22.83
CA LEU A 193 8.46 -8.22 -23.83
C LEU A 193 7.95 -8.40 -25.27
N LEU A 194 7.37 -9.55 -25.59
CA LEU A 194 6.85 -9.84 -26.93
C LEU A 194 5.66 -8.94 -27.27
N SER A 195 4.73 -8.74 -26.33
CA SER A 195 3.61 -7.81 -26.49
C SER A 195 4.10 -6.38 -26.76
N LEU A 196 5.16 -5.95 -26.08
CA LEU A 196 5.75 -4.63 -26.28
C LEU A 196 6.44 -4.50 -27.64
N ALA A 197 7.05 -5.59 -28.14
CA ALA A 197 7.59 -5.66 -29.51
C ALA A 197 6.50 -5.79 -30.59
N GLY A 198 5.21 -5.76 -30.21
CA GLY A 198 4.09 -5.91 -31.14
C GLY A 198 3.87 -7.34 -31.64
N ILE A 199 4.39 -8.34 -30.91
CA ILE A 199 4.31 -9.76 -31.26
C ILE A 199 3.29 -10.43 -30.34
N ASP A 200 2.16 -10.85 -30.90
CA ASP A 200 1.19 -11.68 -30.20
C ASP A 200 1.69 -13.14 -30.19
N ALA A 201 2.13 -13.61 -29.02
CA ALA A 201 2.81 -14.89 -28.87
C ALA A 201 2.13 -15.76 -27.81
N ASP A 202 1.71 -16.96 -28.23
CA ASP A 202 1.17 -17.99 -27.35
C ASP A 202 2.33 -18.65 -26.57
N PRO A 203 2.28 -18.68 -25.23
CA PRO A 203 3.35 -19.24 -24.39
C PRO A 203 3.73 -20.71 -24.67
N LEU A 204 2.82 -21.48 -25.25
CA LEU A 204 3.00 -22.91 -25.52
C LEU A 204 3.29 -23.21 -26.99
N ARG A 205 2.93 -22.30 -27.91
CA ARG A 205 2.99 -22.56 -29.36
C ARG A 205 3.96 -21.66 -30.11
N SER A 206 4.21 -20.45 -29.64
CA SER A 206 5.03 -19.48 -30.36
C SER A 206 6.52 -19.78 -30.19
N ARG A 207 7.23 -19.84 -31.32
CA ARG A 207 8.68 -20.13 -31.37
C ARG A 207 9.49 -19.04 -30.68
N GLU A 208 9.04 -17.80 -30.82
CA GLU A 208 9.56 -16.60 -30.16
C GLU A 208 9.52 -16.76 -28.64
N HIS A 209 8.35 -17.15 -28.10
CA HIS A 209 8.14 -17.30 -26.67
C HIS A 209 8.97 -18.44 -26.08
N ILE A 210 8.99 -19.59 -26.76
CA ILE A 210 9.78 -20.76 -26.34
C ILE A 210 11.28 -20.43 -26.32
N LEU A 211 11.79 -19.75 -27.37
CA LEU A 211 13.20 -19.35 -27.42
C LEU A 211 13.55 -18.42 -26.24
N LEU A 212 12.81 -17.33 -26.08
CA LEU A 212 13.07 -16.33 -25.04
C LEU A 212 12.95 -16.94 -23.64
N SER A 213 11.92 -17.77 -23.40
CA SER A 213 11.74 -18.46 -22.13
C SER A 213 12.93 -19.37 -21.80
N THR A 214 13.48 -20.06 -22.79
CA THR A 214 14.67 -20.92 -22.63
C THR A 214 15.92 -20.10 -22.33
N LEU A 215 16.06 -18.92 -22.94
CA LEU A 215 17.18 -18.00 -22.68
C LEU A 215 17.14 -17.45 -21.26
N PHE A 216 15.98 -16.95 -20.84
CA PHE A 216 15.77 -16.45 -19.47
C PHE A 216 15.98 -17.55 -18.43
N ASP A 217 15.42 -18.75 -18.65
CA ASP A 217 15.59 -19.88 -17.74
C ASP A 217 17.07 -20.21 -17.49
N ARG A 218 17.87 -20.33 -18.56
CA ARG A 218 19.30 -20.62 -18.43
C ARG A 218 20.09 -19.47 -17.78
N ALA A 219 19.80 -18.23 -18.15
CA ALA A 219 20.50 -17.08 -17.60
C ALA A 219 20.23 -16.93 -16.09
N TRP A 220 18.95 -16.97 -15.71
CA TRP A 220 18.52 -16.80 -14.33
C TRP A 220 18.91 -17.99 -13.44
N ASN A 221 18.82 -19.24 -13.91
CA ASN A 221 19.32 -20.39 -13.16
C ASN A 221 20.84 -20.27 -12.87
N ALA A 222 21.60 -19.67 -13.80
CA ALA A 222 23.02 -19.37 -13.61
C ALA A 222 23.29 -18.10 -12.75
N GLY A 223 22.24 -17.42 -12.26
CA GLY A 223 22.37 -16.17 -11.50
C GLY A 223 22.87 -14.98 -12.35
N ARG A 224 22.71 -15.04 -13.68
CA ARG A 224 23.14 -13.99 -14.59
C ARG A 224 21.97 -13.11 -15.02
N ASP A 225 22.18 -11.82 -14.94
CA ASP A 225 21.26 -10.82 -15.49
C ASP A 225 21.21 -10.92 -17.02
N LEU A 226 20.03 -10.65 -17.58
CA LEU A 226 19.83 -10.65 -19.02
C LEU A 226 19.23 -9.32 -19.45
N ASP A 227 20.05 -8.26 -19.42
CA ASP A 227 19.63 -6.96 -19.92
C ASP A 227 19.31 -7.01 -21.42
N LEU A 228 18.66 -5.97 -21.96
CA LEU A 228 18.22 -5.97 -23.35
C LEU A 228 19.38 -6.14 -24.36
N PRO A 229 20.55 -5.48 -24.20
CA PRO A 229 21.72 -5.76 -25.04
C PRO A 229 22.19 -7.22 -24.98
N ALA A 230 22.31 -7.81 -23.78
CA ALA A 230 22.70 -9.21 -23.62
C ALA A 230 21.64 -10.16 -24.19
N LEU A 231 20.36 -9.83 -24.07
CA LEU A 231 19.26 -10.59 -24.66
C LEU A 231 19.35 -10.59 -26.19
N ILE A 232 19.55 -9.43 -26.83
CA ILE A 232 19.71 -9.33 -28.29
C ILE A 232 20.89 -10.18 -28.77
N GLN A 233 22.03 -10.11 -28.06
CA GLN A 233 23.21 -10.92 -28.38
C GLN A 233 22.93 -12.42 -28.23
N THR A 234 22.25 -12.82 -27.14
CA THR A 234 21.95 -14.23 -26.86
C THR A 234 20.81 -14.78 -27.71
N ILE A 235 19.90 -13.97 -28.27
CA ILE A 235 18.97 -14.40 -29.33
C ILE A 235 19.73 -14.75 -30.61
N HIS A 236 20.70 -13.90 -30.98
CA HIS A 236 21.51 -14.12 -32.17
C HIS A 236 22.47 -15.31 -32.02
N LYS A 237 23.05 -15.48 -30.84
CA LYS A 237 23.92 -16.62 -30.48
C LYS A 237 23.48 -17.27 -29.17
N PRO A 238 22.42 -18.12 -29.20
CA PRO A 238 21.97 -18.86 -28.03
C PRO A 238 23.05 -19.82 -27.54
N PRO A 239 23.20 -20.00 -26.22
CA PRO A 239 24.20 -20.90 -25.63
C PRO A 239 23.77 -22.38 -25.71
N PHE A 240 23.05 -22.76 -26.76
CA PHE A 240 22.50 -24.09 -26.98
C PHE A 240 22.14 -24.31 -28.45
N ASP A 241 22.22 -25.57 -28.87
CA ASP A 241 22.00 -25.97 -30.27
C ASP A 241 20.67 -26.70 -30.49
N THR A 242 19.92 -26.99 -29.42
CA THR A 242 18.64 -27.72 -29.49
C THR A 242 17.56 -27.11 -28.59
N VAL A 243 16.31 -27.21 -29.04
CA VAL A 243 15.09 -26.86 -28.29
C VAL A 243 14.19 -28.09 -28.26
N GLY A 244 14.05 -28.70 -27.08
CA GLY A 244 13.39 -30.00 -26.97
C GLY A 244 14.17 -31.07 -27.74
N VAL A 245 13.52 -31.70 -28.72
CA VAL A 245 14.12 -32.74 -29.57
C VAL A 245 14.62 -32.23 -30.92
N PHE A 246 14.37 -30.96 -31.25
CA PHE A 246 14.74 -30.39 -32.55
C PHE A 246 16.01 -29.56 -32.45
N ASP A 247 16.81 -29.60 -33.52
CA ASP A 247 17.91 -28.67 -33.74
C ASP A 247 17.40 -27.23 -33.86
N LEU A 248 18.16 -26.28 -33.34
CA LEU A 248 17.77 -24.88 -33.27
C LEU A 248 17.61 -24.23 -34.65
N GLU A 249 18.43 -24.57 -35.64
CA GLU A 249 18.25 -24.06 -37.01
C GLU A 249 16.99 -24.61 -37.67
N THR A 250 16.55 -25.82 -37.28
CA THR A 250 15.29 -26.39 -37.75
C THR A 250 14.08 -25.77 -37.05
N PHE A 251 14.18 -25.58 -35.73
CA PHE A 251 13.10 -25.02 -34.92
C PHE A 251 12.91 -23.53 -35.19
N TYR A 252 14.00 -22.75 -35.11
CA TYR A 252 13.99 -21.31 -35.29
C TYR A 252 15.27 -20.80 -35.99
N PRO A 253 15.27 -20.74 -37.34
CA PRO A 253 16.44 -20.44 -38.16
C PRO A 253 17.15 -19.13 -37.80
N ALA A 254 18.45 -19.03 -38.06
CA ALA A 254 19.26 -17.82 -37.82
C ALA A 254 18.65 -16.53 -38.40
N LYS A 255 18.02 -16.61 -39.58
CA LYS A 255 17.34 -15.46 -40.22
C LYS A 255 16.16 -14.96 -39.38
N ASP A 256 15.33 -15.86 -38.89
CA ASP A 256 14.15 -15.50 -38.12
C ASP A 256 14.55 -15.00 -36.72
N ARG A 257 15.59 -15.60 -36.11
CA ARG A 257 16.18 -15.11 -34.86
C ARG A 257 16.75 -13.70 -35.02
N LEU A 258 17.42 -13.41 -36.14
CA LEU A 258 17.89 -12.06 -36.45
C LEU A 258 16.71 -11.09 -36.58
N GLN A 259 15.60 -11.50 -37.21
CA GLN A 259 14.40 -10.67 -37.31
C GLN A 259 13.80 -10.36 -35.93
N LEU A 260 13.72 -11.36 -35.03
CA LEU A 260 13.28 -11.14 -33.65
C LEU A 260 14.20 -10.18 -32.90
N ALA A 261 15.51 -10.37 -33.01
CA ALA A 261 16.51 -9.49 -32.40
C ALA A 261 16.39 -8.06 -32.94
N MET A 262 16.11 -7.88 -34.23
CA MET A 262 15.86 -6.58 -34.84
C MET A 262 14.57 -5.94 -34.33
N SER A 263 13.48 -6.69 -34.16
CA SER A 263 12.24 -6.18 -33.59
C SER A 263 12.44 -5.65 -32.17
N ILE A 264 13.20 -6.38 -31.34
CA ILE A 264 13.55 -5.94 -29.98
C ILE A 264 14.54 -4.77 -30.01
N ASN A 265 15.48 -4.74 -30.95
CA ASN A 265 16.40 -3.60 -31.10
C ASN A 265 15.67 -2.31 -31.54
N ASN A 266 14.67 -2.43 -32.42
CA ASN A 266 13.87 -1.28 -32.86
C ASN A 266 13.12 -0.63 -31.71
N LEU A 267 12.72 -1.41 -30.71
CA LEU A 267 12.17 -0.90 -29.45
C LEU A 267 13.16 0.01 -28.73
N ILE A 268 14.42 -0.41 -28.58
CA ILE A 268 15.49 0.35 -27.90
C ILE A 268 15.84 1.61 -28.68
N ALA A 269 15.91 1.49 -30.00
CA ALA A 269 16.22 2.58 -30.89
C ALA A 269 15.07 3.57 -31.06
N ALA A 270 13.86 3.25 -30.57
CA ALA A 270 12.69 4.11 -30.69
C ALA A 270 12.89 5.40 -29.85
N PRO A 271 12.69 6.59 -30.44
CA PRO A 271 12.66 7.85 -29.69
C PRO A 271 11.56 7.78 -28.62
N GLY A 272 11.95 7.82 -27.35
CA GLY A 272 11.04 7.70 -26.20
C GLY A 272 11.29 6.47 -25.32
N PHE A 273 11.99 5.44 -25.82
CA PHE A 273 12.30 4.25 -25.01
C PHE A 273 13.25 4.55 -23.84
N ALA A 274 14.13 5.55 -23.99
CA ALA A 274 15.00 6.00 -22.91
C ALA A 274 14.22 6.34 -21.62
N ALA A 275 13.02 6.93 -21.74
CA ALA A 275 12.17 7.25 -20.59
C ALA A 275 11.65 6.01 -19.83
N TRP A 276 11.63 4.83 -20.48
CA TRP A 276 11.24 3.56 -19.85
C TRP A 276 12.36 2.91 -19.03
N MET A 277 13.60 3.34 -19.25
CA MET A 277 14.77 2.89 -18.51
C MET A 277 15.10 3.80 -17.32
N GLN A 278 14.57 5.02 -17.32
CA GLN A 278 14.81 6.01 -16.27
C GLN A 278 13.83 5.88 -15.09
N GLY A 279 14.26 6.35 -13.93
CA GLY A 279 13.45 6.40 -12.72
C GLY A 279 13.64 5.22 -11.77
N ASP A 280 12.74 5.13 -10.80
CA ASP A 280 12.80 4.11 -9.76
C ASP A 280 12.50 2.74 -10.35
N ALA A 281 13.23 1.70 -9.92
CA ALA A 281 12.92 0.34 -10.32
C ALA A 281 11.50 -0.03 -9.88
N LEU A 282 10.79 -0.82 -10.70
CA LEU A 282 9.49 -1.40 -10.33
C LEU A 282 9.66 -2.36 -9.14
N ASP A 283 9.50 -1.82 -7.93
CA ASP A 283 9.56 -2.54 -6.66
C ASP A 283 8.26 -2.26 -5.89
N ILE A 284 7.46 -3.32 -5.67
CA ILE A 284 6.16 -3.21 -5.02
C ILE A 284 6.26 -2.71 -3.58
N GLN A 285 7.31 -3.10 -2.86
CA GLN A 285 7.52 -2.66 -1.48
C GLN A 285 7.78 -1.15 -1.43
N ARG A 286 8.61 -0.65 -2.35
CA ARG A 286 8.91 0.80 -2.47
C ARG A 286 7.77 1.61 -3.07
N LEU A 287 6.86 0.99 -3.83
CA LEU A 287 5.63 1.64 -4.29
C LEU A 287 4.60 1.76 -3.16
N LEU A 288 4.52 0.78 -2.27
CA LEU A 288 3.58 0.78 -1.15
C LEU A 288 4.09 1.63 0.04
N PHE A 289 5.41 1.75 0.22
CA PHE A 289 5.99 2.46 1.36
C PHE A 289 7.16 3.35 0.95
N THR A 290 7.29 4.49 1.63
CA THR A 290 8.47 5.35 1.50
C THR A 290 9.70 4.71 2.16
N PRO A 291 10.93 5.18 1.88
CA PRO A 291 12.11 4.75 2.63
C PRO A 291 12.04 5.02 4.14
N ALA A 292 11.17 5.93 4.59
CA ALA A 292 10.91 6.16 6.01
C ALA A 292 9.84 5.20 6.59
N GLY A 293 9.32 4.27 5.79
CA GLY A 293 8.25 3.33 6.15
C GLY A 293 6.85 3.95 6.19
N LYS A 294 6.66 5.16 5.67
CA LYS A 294 5.34 5.79 5.60
C LYS A 294 4.51 5.11 4.49
N PRO A 295 3.22 4.77 4.72
CA PRO A 295 2.35 4.24 3.68
C PRO A 295 2.21 5.20 2.50
N ARG A 296 2.04 4.66 1.30
CA ARG A 296 1.86 5.44 0.07
C ARG A 296 0.63 4.97 -0.71
N ILE A 297 -0.10 5.92 -1.27
CA ILE A 297 -1.05 5.69 -2.37
C ILE A 297 -0.32 6.02 -3.66
N ALA A 298 0.19 4.99 -4.33
CA ALA A 298 0.92 5.09 -5.58
C ALA A 298 -0.05 4.97 -6.77
N ILE A 299 -0.30 6.09 -7.44
CA ILE A 299 -1.14 6.16 -8.64
C ILE A 299 -0.26 5.89 -9.86
N ILE A 300 -0.47 4.76 -10.52
CA ILE A 300 0.21 4.42 -11.78
C ILE A 300 -0.65 4.96 -12.92
N SER A 301 -0.32 6.18 -13.36
CA SER A 301 -1.01 6.82 -14.48
C SER A 301 -0.50 6.26 -15.81
N ILE A 302 -1.41 5.65 -16.56
CA ILE A 302 -1.15 5.08 -17.89
C ILE A 302 -2.03 5.71 -18.97
N ALA A 303 -2.67 6.85 -18.65
CA ALA A 303 -3.58 7.55 -19.55
C ALA A 303 -2.89 8.10 -20.81
N HIS A 304 -1.60 8.41 -20.75
CA HIS A 304 -0.80 8.89 -21.88
C HIS A 304 -0.31 7.79 -22.83
N LEU A 305 -0.40 6.52 -22.40
CA LEU A 305 0.09 5.37 -23.15
C LEU A 305 -0.95 4.87 -24.15
N ASN A 306 -0.48 4.24 -25.23
CA ASN A 306 -1.36 3.51 -26.15
C ASN A 306 -1.79 2.14 -25.57
N ASP A 307 -2.75 1.47 -26.20
CA ASP A 307 -3.34 0.23 -25.67
C ASP A 307 -2.31 -0.91 -25.45
N ALA A 308 -1.33 -1.05 -26.34
CA ALA A 308 -0.29 -2.08 -26.21
C ALA A 308 0.66 -1.76 -25.04
N GLU A 309 1.08 -0.50 -24.91
CA GLU A 309 1.90 -0.03 -23.79
C GLU A 309 1.16 -0.14 -22.45
N ARG A 310 -0.13 0.21 -22.41
CA ARG A 310 -0.97 0.04 -21.22
C ARG A 310 -1.05 -1.43 -20.81
N MET A 311 -1.34 -2.32 -21.75
CA MET A 311 -1.40 -3.76 -21.49
C MET A 311 -0.07 -4.29 -20.95
N PHE A 312 1.05 -3.84 -21.53
CA PHE A 312 2.39 -4.19 -21.07
C PHE A 312 2.66 -3.74 -19.63
N VAL A 313 2.44 -2.46 -19.31
CA VAL A 313 2.64 -1.92 -17.95
C VAL A 313 1.78 -2.65 -16.93
N VAL A 314 0.50 -2.85 -17.23
CA VAL A 314 -0.44 -3.52 -16.34
C VAL A 314 -0.01 -4.97 -16.11
N THR A 315 0.36 -5.70 -17.16
CA THR A 315 0.78 -7.10 -17.05
C THR A 315 2.03 -7.24 -16.18
N LEU A 316 3.05 -6.40 -16.39
CA LEU A 316 4.27 -6.45 -15.59
C LEU A 316 4.00 -6.09 -14.13
N LEU A 317 3.27 -5.00 -13.89
CA LEU A 317 2.93 -4.55 -12.54
C LEU A 317 2.18 -5.64 -11.77
N LEU A 318 1.18 -6.27 -12.39
CA LEU A 318 0.42 -7.35 -11.76
C LEU A 318 1.30 -8.58 -11.46
N GLY A 319 2.22 -8.92 -12.36
CA GLY A 319 3.19 -10.00 -12.15
C GLY A 319 4.10 -9.73 -10.95
N GLU A 320 4.64 -8.52 -10.82
CA GLU A 320 5.44 -8.12 -9.67
C GLU A 320 4.63 -8.07 -8.36
N ILE A 321 3.36 -7.67 -8.41
CA ILE A 321 2.45 -7.74 -7.26
C ILE A 321 2.23 -9.19 -6.83
N VAL A 322 2.01 -10.12 -7.77
CA VAL A 322 1.89 -11.55 -7.46
C VAL A 322 3.18 -12.08 -6.82
N ALA A 323 4.33 -11.72 -7.36
CA ALA A 323 5.62 -12.13 -6.82
C ALA A 323 5.86 -11.57 -5.41
N TRP A 324 5.53 -10.29 -5.18
CA TRP A 324 5.60 -9.66 -3.86
C TRP A 324 4.64 -10.31 -2.85
N MET A 325 3.40 -10.57 -3.26
CA MET A 325 2.34 -11.18 -2.45
C MET A 325 2.78 -12.55 -1.91
N ARG A 326 3.36 -13.40 -2.77
CA ARG A 326 3.81 -14.76 -2.38
C ARG A 326 4.94 -14.78 -1.36
N ARG A 327 5.68 -13.68 -1.20
CA ARG A 327 6.72 -13.52 -0.16
C ARG A 327 6.14 -13.07 1.18
N GLN A 328 4.88 -12.68 1.24
CA GLN A 328 4.26 -12.20 2.47
C GLN A 328 3.79 -13.36 3.36
N SER A 329 3.75 -13.12 4.66
CA SER A 329 3.09 -14.02 5.61
C SER A 329 1.57 -13.97 5.42
N GLY A 330 0.91 -15.10 5.65
CA GLY A 330 -0.55 -15.15 5.68
C GLY A 330 -1.12 -14.27 6.79
N THR A 331 -2.26 -13.64 6.52
CA THR A 331 -2.91 -12.71 7.47
C THR A 331 -4.42 -12.60 7.18
N SER A 332 -5.21 -12.34 8.22
CA SER A 332 -6.64 -12.01 8.10
C SER A 332 -6.91 -10.50 8.09
N SER A 333 -5.88 -9.68 8.28
CA SER A 333 -5.99 -8.21 8.27
C SER A 333 -5.61 -7.65 6.91
N LEU A 334 -6.21 -6.52 6.55
CA LEU A 334 -5.86 -5.83 5.31
C LEU A 334 -4.46 -5.23 5.43
N ARG A 335 -3.57 -5.63 4.51
CA ARG A 335 -2.17 -5.19 4.42
C ARG A 335 -1.98 -4.07 3.41
N ALA A 336 -2.58 -4.21 2.23
CA ALA A 336 -2.45 -3.27 1.12
C ALA A 336 -3.64 -3.42 0.15
N LEU A 337 -3.83 -2.42 -0.70
CA LEU A 337 -4.82 -2.43 -1.77
C LEU A 337 -4.15 -2.39 -3.15
N LEU A 338 -4.63 -3.25 -4.05
CA LEU A 338 -4.52 -3.04 -5.49
C LEU A 338 -5.86 -2.49 -5.98
N TYR A 339 -5.87 -1.26 -6.46
CA TYR A 339 -7.01 -0.64 -7.11
C TYR A 339 -6.77 -0.53 -8.61
N MET A 340 -7.77 -0.84 -9.43
CA MET A 340 -7.70 -0.64 -10.87
C MET A 340 -8.98 0.06 -11.37
N ASP A 341 -8.82 1.27 -11.90
CA ASP A 341 -9.93 1.90 -12.62
C ASP A 341 -10.06 1.32 -14.03
N GLU A 342 -11.30 1.21 -14.50
CA GLU A 342 -11.69 0.66 -15.81
C GLU A 342 -10.97 -0.65 -16.17
N ILE A 343 -11.41 -1.75 -15.57
CA ILE A 343 -10.89 -3.10 -15.87
C ILE A 343 -11.30 -3.63 -17.27
N PHE A 344 -12.22 -2.95 -17.97
CA PHE A 344 -12.63 -3.34 -19.32
C PHE A 344 -11.42 -3.49 -20.27
N GLY A 345 -11.39 -4.58 -21.04
CA GLY A 345 -10.27 -4.95 -21.91
C GLY A 345 -9.18 -5.78 -21.24
N TYR A 346 -8.98 -5.65 -19.93
CA TYR A 346 -7.97 -6.42 -19.16
C TYR A 346 -8.55 -7.71 -18.56
N PHE A 347 -9.87 -7.76 -18.36
CA PHE A 347 -10.55 -8.91 -17.77
C PHE A 347 -11.80 -9.36 -18.56
N PRO A 348 -11.67 -9.62 -19.88
CA PRO A 348 -12.79 -10.02 -20.73
C PRO A 348 -13.27 -11.44 -20.40
N PRO A 349 -14.53 -11.81 -20.70
CA PRO A 349 -15.11 -13.11 -20.35
C PRO A 349 -14.50 -14.29 -21.11
N THR A 350 -14.18 -14.11 -22.40
CA THR A 350 -13.74 -15.20 -23.29
C THR A 350 -12.28 -15.13 -23.68
N ALA A 351 -11.76 -13.92 -23.94
CA ALA A 351 -10.36 -13.73 -24.29
C ALA A 351 -9.44 -13.89 -23.07
N MET A 352 -8.17 -14.17 -23.34
CA MET A 352 -7.11 -14.33 -22.33
C MET A 352 -5.95 -13.37 -22.63
N PRO A 353 -6.15 -12.04 -22.44
CA PRO A 353 -5.06 -11.09 -22.58
C PRO A 353 -3.97 -11.36 -21.52
N PRO A 354 -2.72 -10.91 -21.73
CA PRO A 354 -1.60 -11.17 -20.81
C PRO A 354 -1.84 -10.73 -19.36
N SER A 355 -2.65 -9.70 -19.14
CA SER A 355 -3.02 -9.20 -17.80
C SER A 355 -4.04 -10.08 -17.06
N LYS A 356 -4.82 -10.92 -17.75
CA LYS A 356 -5.89 -11.71 -17.14
C LYS A 356 -5.39 -12.84 -16.24
N PRO A 357 -4.39 -13.67 -16.61
CA PRO A 357 -3.83 -14.69 -15.71
C PRO A 357 -3.36 -14.17 -14.35
N PRO A 358 -2.54 -13.09 -14.24
CA PRO A 358 -2.13 -12.58 -12.93
C PRO A 358 -3.32 -11.97 -12.16
N LEU A 359 -4.28 -11.29 -12.84
CA LEU A 359 -5.52 -10.84 -12.18
C LEU A 359 -6.32 -12.01 -11.58
N LEU A 360 -6.50 -13.11 -12.32
CA LEU A 360 -7.18 -14.29 -11.82
C LEU A 360 -6.47 -14.91 -10.62
N THR A 361 -5.13 -14.88 -10.63
CA THR A 361 -4.31 -15.36 -9.50
C THR A 361 -4.54 -14.50 -8.27
N LEU A 362 -4.49 -13.17 -8.43
CA LEU A 362 -4.76 -12.22 -7.36
C LEU A 362 -6.18 -12.41 -6.79
N MET A 363 -7.20 -12.45 -7.64
CA MET A 363 -8.60 -12.64 -7.22
C MET A 363 -8.85 -13.95 -6.46
N LYS A 364 -8.01 -14.98 -6.65
CA LYS A 364 -8.14 -16.28 -5.98
C LYS A 364 -7.30 -16.41 -4.72
N GLN A 365 -6.11 -15.81 -4.71
CA GLN A 365 -5.08 -16.08 -3.70
C GLN A 365 -4.76 -14.90 -2.80
N ALA A 366 -4.97 -13.66 -3.26
CA ALA A 366 -4.50 -12.45 -2.55
C ALA A 366 -5.15 -12.26 -1.17
N ARG A 367 -6.37 -12.77 -0.99
CA ARG A 367 -7.06 -12.82 0.32
C ARG A 367 -6.19 -13.42 1.43
N ALA A 368 -5.46 -14.50 1.15
CA ALA A 368 -4.68 -15.20 2.16
C ALA A 368 -3.50 -14.37 2.69
N PHE A 369 -3.05 -13.38 1.90
CA PHE A 369 -1.89 -12.54 2.19
C PHE A 369 -2.29 -11.12 2.61
N GLY A 370 -3.59 -10.86 2.79
CA GLY A 370 -4.11 -9.54 3.16
C GLY A 370 -4.02 -8.49 2.06
N LEU A 371 -3.86 -8.89 0.79
CA LEU A 371 -3.91 -7.97 -0.35
C LEU A 371 -5.35 -7.89 -0.88
N GLY A 372 -5.99 -6.75 -0.67
CA GLY A 372 -7.31 -6.48 -1.21
C GLY A 372 -7.22 -6.01 -2.66
N VAL A 373 -8.16 -6.45 -3.51
CA VAL A 373 -8.21 -6.08 -4.93
C VAL A 373 -9.53 -5.36 -5.16
N VAL A 374 -9.47 -4.14 -5.66
CA VAL A 374 -10.65 -3.30 -5.93
C VAL A 374 -10.69 -2.98 -7.41
N LEU A 375 -11.70 -3.50 -8.09
CA LEU A 375 -11.82 -3.40 -9.54
C LEU A 375 -13.01 -2.52 -9.90
N ALA A 376 -12.78 -1.45 -10.65
CA ALA A 376 -13.83 -0.55 -11.06
C ALA A 376 -14.08 -0.63 -12.58
N THR A 377 -15.34 -0.47 -12.99
CA THR A 377 -15.71 -0.44 -14.41
C THR A 377 -16.90 0.47 -14.68
N GLN A 378 -16.88 1.14 -15.83
CA GLN A 378 -18.07 1.80 -16.37
C GLN A 378 -18.81 0.92 -17.38
N ASN A 379 -18.17 -0.16 -17.84
CA ASN A 379 -18.66 -1.08 -18.85
C ASN A 379 -18.86 -2.49 -18.25
N PRO A 380 -20.00 -2.77 -17.58
CA PRO A 380 -20.23 -4.06 -16.93
C PRO A 380 -20.50 -5.22 -17.88
N VAL A 381 -20.84 -4.98 -19.14
CA VAL A 381 -21.34 -6.03 -20.03
C VAL A 381 -20.30 -7.12 -20.29
N ASP A 382 -19.08 -6.73 -20.63
CA ASP A 382 -18.06 -7.65 -21.14
C ASP A 382 -16.95 -7.89 -20.13
N LEU A 383 -17.36 -8.33 -18.93
CA LEU A 383 -16.46 -8.75 -17.85
C LEU A 383 -16.61 -10.25 -17.55
N ASP A 384 -15.51 -10.86 -17.11
CA ASP A 384 -15.52 -12.22 -16.59
C ASP A 384 -16.12 -12.29 -15.18
N TYR A 385 -17.45 -12.37 -15.11
CA TYR A 385 -18.19 -12.48 -13.85
C TYR A 385 -17.84 -13.73 -13.03
N LYS A 386 -17.34 -14.80 -13.66
CA LYS A 386 -16.88 -15.99 -12.92
C LYS A 386 -15.55 -15.72 -12.22
N GLY A 387 -14.67 -14.92 -12.82
CA GLY A 387 -13.47 -14.44 -12.13
C GLY A 387 -13.81 -13.49 -10.98
N LEU A 388 -14.78 -12.59 -11.21
CA LEU A 388 -15.23 -11.59 -10.24
C LEU A 388 -16.10 -12.14 -9.11
N SER A 389 -16.60 -13.38 -9.20
CA SER A 389 -17.40 -13.99 -8.11
C SER A 389 -16.62 -14.16 -6.80
N ASN A 390 -15.28 -14.10 -6.86
CA ASN A 390 -14.42 -14.08 -5.68
C ASN A 390 -14.48 -12.74 -4.91
N ALA A 391 -15.09 -11.70 -5.48
CA ALA A 391 -15.28 -10.42 -4.80
C ALA A 391 -16.43 -10.50 -3.79
N GLY A 392 -16.10 -10.28 -2.52
CA GLY A 392 -17.01 -10.28 -1.39
C GLY A 392 -17.82 -9.00 -1.27
N THR A 393 -17.36 -7.88 -1.81
CA THR A 393 -18.11 -6.62 -1.82
C THR A 393 -18.38 -6.12 -3.24
N TRP A 394 -19.62 -5.76 -3.52
CA TRP A 394 -20.06 -5.15 -4.77
C TRP A 394 -20.72 -3.80 -4.50
N PHE A 395 -20.15 -2.74 -5.07
CA PHE A 395 -20.72 -1.41 -5.10
C PHE A 395 -21.35 -1.17 -6.46
N ILE A 396 -22.68 -1.05 -6.49
CA ILE A 396 -23.44 -0.99 -7.73
C ILE A 396 -24.13 0.37 -7.80
N GLY A 397 -23.63 1.24 -8.67
CA GLY A 397 -24.24 2.51 -9.00
C GLY A 397 -25.31 2.36 -10.08
N ARG A 398 -25.81 3.50 -10.55
CA ARG A 398 -26.77 3.56 -11.64
C ARG A 398 -26.23 2.86 -12.91
N LEU A 399 -27.10 2.12 -13.60
CA LEU A 399 -26.85 1.45 -14.88
C LEU A 399 -27.78 2.00 -15.97
N GLN A 400 -27.31 2.08 -17.22
CA GLN A 400 -28.09 2.64 -18.32
C GLN A 400 -29.07 1.64 -18.94
N THR A 401 -28.61 0.43 -19.24
CA THR A 401 -29.39 -0.52 -20.05
C THR A 401 -29.92 -1.68 -19.23
N GLU A 402 -31.08 -2.23 -19.62
CA GLU A 402 -31.66 -3.43 -19.01
C GLU A 402 -30.75 -4.66 -19.16
N ARG A 403 -29.95 -4.70 -20.25
CA ARG A 403 -28.97 -5.76 -20.47
C ARG A 403 -27.84 -5.72 -19.43
N ASP A 404 -27.36 -4.54 -19.06
CA ASP A 404 -26.33 -4.36 -18.03
C ASP A 404 -26.82 -4.87 -16.69
N LYS A 405 -28.06 -4.46 -16.32
CA LYS A 405 -28.72 -4.89 -15.09
C LYS A 405 -28.88 -6.41 -15.04
N ALA A 406 -29.43 -7.01 -16.09
CA ALA A 406 -29.66 -8.44 -16.15
C ALA A 406 -28.35 -9.24 -16.00
N ARG A 407 -27.30 -8.88 -16.76
CA ARG A 407 -26.00 -9.57 -16.65
C ARG A 407 -25.37 -9.42 -15.26
N LEU A 408 -25.42 -8.22 -14.69
CA LEU A 408 -24.88 -7.98 -13.35
C LEU A 408 -25.63 -8.82 -12.30
N ILE A 409 -26.96 -8.82 -12.34
CA ILE A 409 -27.79 -9.58 -11.41
C ILE A 409 -27.54 -11.07 -11.55
N ASP A 410 -27.48 -11.59 -12.78
CA ASP A 410 -27.18 -13.00 -13.01
C ASP A 410 -25.76 -13.35 -12.49
N GLY A 411 -24.79 -12.43 -12.63
CA GLY A 411 -23.45 -12.56 -12.03
C GLY A 411 -23.45 -12.59 -10.50
N LEU A 412 -24.19 -11.68 -9.85
CA LEU A 412 -24.33 -11.60 -8.38
C LEU A 412 -25.01 -12.85 -7.81
N LEU A 413 -26.10 -13.30 -8.44
CA LEU A 413 -26.84 -14.50 -8.02
C LEU A 413 -26.03 -15.78 -8.28
N GLY A 414 -25.25 -15.82 -9.37
CA GLY A 414 -24.32 -16.90 -9.64
C GLY A 414 -23.21 -17.01 -8.59
N ALA A 415 -22.67 -15.87 -8.14
CA ALA A 415 -21.66 -15.81 -7.08
C ALA A 415 -22.20 -16.23 -5.70
N ALA A 416 -23.46 -15.89 -5.39
CA ALA A 416 -24.10 -16.25 -4.11
C ALA A 416 -24.40 -17.75 -3.96
N GLY A 417 -24.42 -18.52 -5.05
CA GLY A 417 -24.84 -19.93 -5.10
C GLY A 417 -23.80 -20.96 -4.62
N GLU A 418 -22.52 -20.62 -4.55
CA GLU A 418 -21.44 -21.60 -4.27
C GLU A 418 -20.84 -21.50 -2.85
N GLY A 419 -21.12 -20.44 -2.08
CA GLY A 419 -20.44 -20.19 -0.78
C GLY A 419 -21.33 -19.96 0.44
N SER A 420 -22.65 -19.82 0.29
CA SER A 420 -23.55 -19.45 1.40
C SER A 420 -24.22 -20.67 2.06
N GLY A 421 -23.47 -21.37 2.91
CA GLY A 421 -24.00 -22.40 3.83
C GLY A 421 -24.84 -21.85 4.99
N GLY A 422 -25.65 -20.80 4.75
CA GLY A 422 -26.49 -20.13 5.74
C GLY A 422 -27.97 -20.44 5.55
N THR A 423 -28.65 -20.74 6.64
CA THR A 423 -30.06 -21.15 6.76
C THR A 423 -31.07 -20.21 6.07
N LEU A 424 -31.77 -20.74 5.06
CA LEU A 424 -33.19 -20.63 4.64
C LEU A 424 -34.07 -19.36 4.84
N GLU A 425 -33.62 -18.24 5.41
CA GLU A 425 -34.40 -16.98 5.47
C GLU A 425 -33.51 -15.81 5.01
N GLY A 426 -33.64 -15.38 3.74
CA GLY A 426 -32.90 -14.22 3.21
C GLY A 426 -32.27 -14.35 1.83
N ARG A 427 -32.64 -15.37 1.04
CA ARG A 427 -32.20 -15.44 -0.37
C ARG A 427 -32.58 -14.14 -1.10
N LEU A 428 -31.57 -13.52 -1.69
CA LEU A 428 -31.70 -12.40 -2.61
C LEU A 428 -32.57 -12.85 -3.79
N ASP A 429 -33.82 -12.40 -3.78
CA ASP A 429 -34.75 -12.56 -4.89
C ASP A 429 -34.41 -11.53 -5.98
N LYS A 430 -34.37 -11.99 -7.24
CA LYS A 430 -34.06 -11.18 -8.42
C LYS A 430 -34.94 -9.92 -8.53
N PRO A 431 -36.29 -10.03 -8.49
CA PRO A 431 -37.19 -8.88 -8.42
C PRO A 431 -36.84 -7.82 -7.35
N ARG A 432 -36.41 -8.24 -6.15
CA ARG A 432 -36.01 -7.30 -5.09
C ARG A 432 -34.77 -6.49 -5.48
N ILE A 433 -33.74 -7.13 -6.04
CA ILE A 433 -32.54 -6.43 -6.52
C ILE A 433 -32.89 -5.50 -7.68
N GLU A 434 -33.70 -5.96 -8.64
CA GLU A 434 -34.16 -5.14 -9.77
C GLU A 434 -34.87 -3.86 -9.29
N GLY A 435 -35.75 -3.98 -8.29
CA GLY A 435 -36.43 -2.83 -7.69
C GLY A 435 -35.46 -1.82 -7.04
N LEU A 436 -34.46 -2.30 -6.30
CA LEU A 436 -33.43 -1.44 -5.69
C LEU A 436 -32.58 -0.74 -6.74
N LEU A 437 -32.19 -1.44 -7.82
CA LEU A 437 -31.36 -0.89 -8.89
C LEU A 437 -32.13 0.13 -9.76
N ALA A 438 -33.43 -0.06 -9.95
CA ALA A 438 -34.27 0.86 -10.73
C ALA A 438 -34.39 2.26 -10.06
N GLY A 439 -34.32 2.31 -8.72
CA GLY A 439 -34.43 3.55 -7.94
C GLY A 439 -33.12 4.31 -7.72
N LEU A 440 -31.98 3.84 -8.26
CA LEU A 440 -30.68 4.45 -7.97
C LEU A 440 -30.51 5.83 -8.62
N GLY A 441 -30.41 6.85 -7.77
CA GLY A 441 -30.03 8.21 -8.14
C GLY A 441 -28.52 8.40 -8.30
N ASN A 442 -28.11 9.63 -8.61
CA ASN A 442 -26.68 9.98 -8.70
C ASN A 442 -26.02 9.85 -7.32
N ARG A 443 -24.81 9.27 -7.28
CA ARG A 443 -24.02 9.03 -6.05
C ARG A 443 -24.73 8.12 -5.03
N VAL A 444 -25.78 7.41 -5.43
CA VAL A 444 -26.41 6.37 -4.61
C VAL A 444 -26.00 5.01 -5.15
N PHE A 445 -25.57 4.15 -4.25
CA PHE A 445 -25.06 2.83 -4.56
C PHE A 445 -25.80 1.76 -3.75
N LEU A 446 -26.01 0.61 -4.37
CA LEU A 446 -26.32 -0.62 -3.68
C LEU A 446 -25.01 -1.31 -3.32
N MET A 447 -24.75 -1.45 -2.03
CA MET A 447 -23.66 -2.28 -1.51
C MET A 447 -24.18 -3.67 -1.22
N HIS A 448 -23.63 -4.68 -1.88
CA HIS A 448 -23.80 -6.07 -1.50
C HIS A 448 -22.46 -6.58 -0.94
N ASN A 449 -22.45 -6.93 0.34
CA ASN A 449 -21.27 -7.45 1.02
C ASN A 449 -21.60 -8.82 1.60
N VAL A 450 -20.77 -9.83 1.31
CA VAL A 450 -20.97 -11.21 1.78
C VAL A 450 -20.88 -11.37 3.29
N HIS A 451 -20.26 -10.39 3.98
CA HIS A 451 -20.16 -10.36 5.44
C HIS A 451 -21.36 -9.68 6.11
N ASP A 452 -22.19 -8.98 5.33
CA ASP A 452 -23.40 -8.32 5.83
C ASP A 452 -24.65 -9.19 5.66
N VAL A 453 -25.63 -9.00 6.54
CA VAL A 453 -26.88 -9.77 6.54
C VAL A 453 -27.78 -9.43 5.34
N ALA A 454 -27.71 -8.19 4.85
CA ALA A 454 -28.52 -7.72 3.73
C ALA A 454 -27.80 -6.61 2.95
N PRO A 455 -28.13 -6.42 1.66
CA PRO A 455 -27.63 -5.28 0.90
C PRO A 455 -28.08 -3.95 1.49
N VAL A 456 -27.21 -2.95 1.40
CA VAL A 456 -27.44 -1.61 1.93
C VAL A 456 -27.45 -0.60 0.78
N LEU A 457 -28.45 0.27 0.73
CA LEU A 457 -28.41 1.45 -0.11
C LEU A 457 -27.71 2.57 0.66
N PHE A 458 -26.81 3.28 -0.01
CA PHE A 458 -26.12 4.41 0.60
C PHE A 458 -25.81 5.49 -0.42
N ARG A 459 -25.70 6.73 0.08
CA ARG A 459 -25.17 7.86 -0.68
C ARG A 459 -23.73 8.09 -0.27
N THR A 460 -22.85 8.27 -1.24
CA THR A 460 -21.43 8.51 -0.98
C THR A 460 -21.22 9.85 -0.30
N ARG A 461 -20.25 9.91 0.62
CA ARG A 461 -19.80 11.18 1.19
C ARG A 461 -19.22 12.11 0.13
N TRP A 462 -19.07 13.39 0.48
CA TRP A 462 -18.24 14.30 -0.30
C TRP A 462 -16.77 13.88 -0.22
N ALA A 463 -16.10 13.78 -1.37
CA ALA A 463 -14.67 13.46 -1.44
C ALA A 463 -13.84 14.64 -0.90
N MET A 464 -12.75 14.34 -0.18
CA MET A 464 -11.81 15.37 0.27
C MET A 464 -11.06 16.00 -0.92
N SER A 465 -10.78 15.18 -1.92
CA SER A 465 -10.13 15.58 -3.16
C SER A 465 -11.07 16.32 -4.13
N TYR A 466 -10.51 17.31 -4.84
CA TYR A 466 -11.20 18.07 -5.87
C TYR A 466 -11.31 17.26 -7.17
N LEU A 467 -12.54 16.85 -7.51
CA LEU A 467 -12.85 15.97 -8.64
C LEU A 467 -13.04 16.77 -9.94
N ARG A 468 -11.95 17.27 -10.53
CA ARG A 468 -12.01 18.05 -11.79
C ARG A 468 -12.16 17.21 -13.06
N GLY A 469 -11.95 15.90 -12.96
CA GLY A 469 -11.89 14.98 -14.12
C GLY A 469 -10.45 14.62 -14.50
N PRO A 470 -10.21 14.10 -15.71
CA PRO A 470 -8.91 13.59 -16.13
C PRO A 470 -7.80 14.65 -16.10
N MET A 471 -6.65 14.29 -15.53
CA MET A 471 -5.45 15.14 -15.52
C MET A 471 -4.58 14.92 -16.76
N THR A 472 -4.08 16.01 -17.33
CA THR A 472 -3.08 15.98 -18.41
C THR A 472 -1.68 15.73 -17.87
N VAL A 473 -0.77 15.30 -18.74
CA VAL A 473 0.66 15.10 -18.41
C VAL A 473 1.30 16.40 -17.87
N GLN A 474 0.95 17.56 -18.41
CA GLN A 474 1.46 18.86 -17.95
C GLN A 474 0.99 19.23 -16.54
N GLU A 475 -0.25 18.86 -16.20
CA GLU A 475 -0.82 19.07 -14.87
C GLU A 475 -0.21 18.11 -13.85
N ILE A 476 0.06 16.87 -14.25
CA ILE A 476 0.83 15.91 -13.44
C ILE A 476 2.25 16.46 -13.18
N ALA A 477 2.91 17.01 -14.20
CA ALA A 477 4.23 17.64 -14.03
C ALA A 477 4.19 18.81 -13.04
N ARG A 478 3.16 19.66 -13.13
CA ARG A 478 2.97 20.80 -12.23
C ARG A 478 2.82 20.35 -10.78
N ILE A 479 1.97 19.37 -10.50
CA ILE A 479 1.73 18.92 -9.12
C ILE A 479 2.95 18.21 -8.53
N THR A 480 3.62 17.39 -9.33
CA THR A 480 4.83 16.66 -8.92
C THR A 480 5.98 17.64 -8.63
N ALA A 481 6.15 18.68 -9.45
CA ALA A 481 7.16 19.72 -9.21
C ALA A 481 6.88 20.51 -7.91
N ALA A 482 5.61 20.82 -7.62
CA ALA A 482 5.22 21.47 -6.38
C ALA A 482 5.53 20.59 -5.14
N GLN A 483 5.26 19.27 -5.22
CA GLN A 483 5.61 18.33 -4.16
C GLN A 483 7.12 18.22 -3.94
N ARG A 484 7.93 18.11 -5.01
CA ARG A 484 9.40 18.07 -4.90
C ARG A 484 9.97 19.33 -4.25
N SER A 485 9.43 20.50 -4.62
CA SER A 485 9.82 21.79 -4.05
C SER A 485 9.42 21.90 -2.57
N ALA A 486 8.25 21.40 -2.19
CA ALA A 486 7.84 21.35 -0.79
C ALA A 486 8.70 20.39 0.04
N ALA A 487 9.13 19.26 -0.54
CA ALA A 487 10.00 18.29 0.11
C ALA A 487 11.41 18.84 0.34
N SER A 488 12.02 19.53 -0.63
CA SER A 488 13.35 20.13 -0.47
C SER A 488 13.38 21.21 0.62
N VAL A 489 12.35 22.06 0.69
CA VAL A 489 12.23 23.08 1.75
C VAL A 489 12.10 22.46 3.15
N ARG A 490 11.40 21.31 3.28
CA ARG A 490 11.31 20.58 4.56
C ARG A 490 12.65 19.97 4.98
N ILE A 491 13.43 19.44 4.03
CA ILE A 491 14.77 18.89 4.31
C ILE A 491 15.73 19.99 4.77
N GLU A 492 15.71 21.17 4.13
CA GLU A 492 16.53 22.32 4.55
C GLU A 492 16.14 22.87 5.94
N ALA A 493 14.84 22.86 6.27
CA ALA A 493 14.36 23.26 7.59
C ALA A 493 14.72 22.24 8.68
N GLY A 494 14.78 20.95 8.34
CA GLY A 494 15.24 19.87 9.22
C GLY A 494 16.74 19.94 9.50
N SER A 495 17.57 20.14 8.47
CA SER A 495 19.04 20.17 8.64
C SER A 495 19.53 21.39 9.45
N ARG A 496 18.80 22.52 9.43
CA ARG A 496 19.08 23.67 10.30
C ARG A 496 18.80 23.42 11.79
N ARG A 497 17.94 22.45 12.13
CA ARG A 497 17.69 22.06 13.52
C ARG A 497 18.77 21.12 14.07
N ASP A 498 19.30 20.23 13.24
CA ASP A 498 20.39 19.32 13.62
C ASP A 498 21.76 20.01 13.65
N ALA A 499 21.98 21.03 12.82
CA ALA A 499 23.21 21.83 12.83
C ALA A 499 23.37 22.71 14.10
N ALA A 500 22.35 22.83 14.95
CA ALA A 500 22.41 23.61 16.19
C ALA A 500 23.08 22.84 17.37
N HIS A 501 23.50 21.59 17.18
CA HIS A 501 24.18 20.76 18.19
C HIS A 501 25.49 20.18 17.66
N THR A 502 26.45 21.03 17.30
CA THR A 502 27.87 20.64 17.26
C THR A 502 28.74 21.87 17.52
N PRO A 503 29.68 21.87 18.49
CA PRO A 503 30.57 23.00 18.69
C PRO A 503 31.59 23.06 17.55
N ALA A 504 31.57 24.17 16.81
CA ALA A 504 32.58 24.46 15.80
C ALA A 504 33.92 24.76 16.49
N LEU A 505 34.94 23.94 16.19
CA LEU A 505 36.34 24.23 16.53
C LEU A 505 36.99 24.95 15.35
N GLU A 506 37.41 26.18 15.63
CA GLU A 506 38.10 27.10 14.74
C GLU A 506 39.47 26.54 14.32
N SER A 507 39.72 26.50 13.01
CA SER A 507 41.05 26.23 12.46
C SER A 507 41.73 27.57 12.12
N THR A 508 42.78 27.87 12.86
CA THR A 508 43.73 28.95 12.57
C THR A 508 45.02 28.35 12.00
N ALA A 509 45.53 28.99 10.95
CA ALA A 509 46.95 29.27 10.67
C ALA A 509 47.33 29.02 9.20
N ALA A 510 47.61 30.12 8.52
CA ALA A 510 48.43 30.21 7.31
C ALA A 510 49.86 30.64 7.71
N ALA A 511 50.89 30.06 7.08
CA ALA A 511 52.08 30.76 6.56
C ALA A 511 53.22 29.80 6.09
N THR A 512 53.48 29.83 4.78
CA THR A 512 54.77 30.07 4.08
C THR A 512 56.05 29.28 4.47
N ILE A 513 56.66 28.55 3.51
CA ILE A 513 57.86 28.95 2.72
C ILE A 513 58.31 27.81 1.77
N ALA A 514 58.77 28.25 0.59
CA ALA A 514 59.29 27.53 -0.56
C ALA A 514 60.59 26.73 -0.33
N GLY A 515 60.84 25.75 -1.20
CA GLY A 515 62.18 25.16 -1.35
C GLY A 515 62.27 23.88 -2.16
N THR A 516 62.65 24.04 -3.43
CA THR A 516 63.47 23.11 -4.24
C THR A 516 62.96 21.70 -4.54
N ALA A 517 62.57 21.52 -5.81
CA ALA A 517 62.45 20.24 -6.49
C ALA A 517 63.80 19.51 -6.58
N GLN A 518 63.84 18.26 -6.13
CA GLN A 518 64.98 17.38 -6.35
C GLN A 518 64.50 15.98 -6.77
N LYS A 519 64.72 15.70 -8.06
CA LYS A 519 65.02 14.42 -8.72
C LYS A 519 64.70 13.11 -7.98
N SER A 520 63.75 12.38 -8.58
CA SER A 520 63.78 10.94 -8.89
C SER A 520 64.36 9.99 -7.83
N ARG A 521 63.47 9.22 -7.20
CA ARG A 521 63.77 7.87 -6.70
C ARG A 521 62.68 6.93 -7.18
N GLU A 522 63.01 6.16 -8.21
CA GLU A 522 62.40 4.84 -8.43
C GLU A 522 62.69 4.00 -7.19
N THR A 523 61.64 3.60 -6.47
CA THR A 523 61.74 2.61 -5.40
C THR A 523 61.11 1.32 -5.87
N SER A 524 61.95 0.30 -6.01
CA SER A 524 61.58 -1.07 -6.32
C SER A 524 60.76 -1.69 -5.18
N LYS A 525 59.80 -2.54 -5.56
CA LYS A 525 58.91 -3.28 -4.65
C LYS A 525 59.74 -3.99 -3.56
N PRO A 526 59.45 -3.77 -2.26
CA PRO A 526 60.14 -4.48 -1.18
C PRO A 526 59.82 -5.98 -1.24
N VAL A 527 60.82 -6.83 -1.01
CA VAL A 527 60.63 -8.29 -0.95
C VAL A 527 59.82 -8.64 0.30
N ILE A 528 58.64 -9.22 0.09
CA ILE A 528 57.74 -9.63 1.18
C ILE A 528 58.17 -11.00 1.70
N PRO A 529 58.45 -11.16 3.01
CA PRO A 529 58.82 -12.45 3.59
C PRO A 529 57.71 -13.49 3.50
N ALA A 530 58.10 -14.77 3.42
CA ALA A 530 57.17 -15.89 3.45
C ALA A 530 56.31 -15.87 4.73
N GLY A 531 54.98 -15.94 4.57
CA GLY A 531 54.01 -15.92 5.67
C GLY A 531 53.24 -14.61 5.86
N ILE A 532 53.44 -13.61 4.99
CA ILE A 532 52.60 -12.41 4.90
C ILE A 532 51.86 -12.44 3.57
N GLU A 533 50.52 -12.41 3.64
CA GLU A 533 49.67 -12.28 2.45
C GLU A 533 49.69 -10.84 1.95
N GLU A 534 49.77 -10.68 0.63
CA GLU A 534 49.82 -9.39 -0.08
C GLU A 534 48.66 -9.31 -1.08
N TYR A 535 47.92 -8.20 -1.04
CA TYR A 535 46.86 -7.91 -1.99
C TYR A 535 46.90 -6.47 -2.49
N TYR A 536 46.23 -6.22 -3.62
CA TYR A 536 45.94 -4.91 -4.20
C TYR A 536 44.43 -4.70 -4.16
N LEU A 537 43.99 -3.52 -3.71
CA LEU A 537 42.57 -3.17 -3.70
C LEU A 537 42.16 -2.57 -5.06
N HIS A 538 41.11 -3.10 -5.68
CA HIS A 538 40.59 -2.53 -6.93
C HIS A 538 39.77 -1.26 -6.66
N GLY A 539 40.19 -0.11 -7.21
CA GLY A 539 39.44 1.14 -7.08
C GLY A 539 38.22 1.14 -8.01
N ALA A 540 37.01 1.19 -7.47
CA ALA A 540 35.82 1.52 -8.25
C ALA A 540 35.89 2.98 -8.70
N VAL A 541 36.50 3.25 -9.86
CA VAL A 541 36.26 4.51 -10.57
C VAL A 541 34.87 4.43 -11.19
N SER A 542 33.85 4.75 -10.39
CA SER A 542 32.54 5.07 -10.93
C SER A 542 32.50 6.56 -11.28
N THR A 543 32.87 6.91 -12.50
CA THR A 543 32.48 8.20 -13.09
C THR A 543 31.10 8.05 -13.73
N SER A 544 30.07 7.88 -12.90
CA SER A 544 28.65 8.27 -13.11
C SER A 544 27.72 7.40 -12.27
N ALA A 545 26.71 8.05 -11.67
CA ALA A 545 25.57 7.51 -10.91
C ALA A 545 25.74 7.47 -9.37
N PRO A 546 24.63 7.29 -8.62
CA PRO A 546 23.94 8.31 -7.82
C PRO A 546 24.32 8.21 -6.33
N ALA A 547 23.62 8.97 -5.47
CA ALA A 547 23.83 9.12 -4.03
C ALA A 547 24.32 7.83 -3.29
N PRO A 548 25.23 7.97 -2.32
CA PRO A 548 25.94 6.85 -1.73
C PRO A 548 24.97 5.93 -0.95
N GLU A 549 24.98 4.65 -1.30
CA GLU A 549 24.50 3.59 -0.43
C GLU A 549 25.37 3.56 0.84
N ALA A 550 24.73 3.49 2.01
CA ALA A 550 25.40 3.38 3.29
C ALA A 550 26.16 2.04 3.36
N GLY A 551 27.45 2.06 3.03
CA GLY A 551 28.30 0.86 3.07
C GLY A 551 29.56 0.92 2.21
N ALA A 552 29.65 1.83 1.24
CA ALA A 552 30.89 2.05 0.50
C ALA A 552 31.91 2.82 1.36
N ILE A 553 33.12 2.27 1.52
CA ILE A 553 34.25 3.02 2.07
C ILE A 553 34.49 4.20 1.13
N SER A 554 34.03 5.38 1.54
CA SER A 554 34.36 6.64 0.88
C SER A 554 35.80 6.93 1.24
N VAL A 555 36.74 6.75 0.32
CA VAL A 555 38.12 7.24 0.52
C VAL A 555 38.06 8.76 0.54
N PRO A 556 38.20 9.45 1.70
CA PRO A 556 38.17 10.90 1.71
C PRO A 556 39.56 11.38 1.30
N ALA A 557 39.63 12.11 0.20
CA ALA A 557 40.77 12.97 -0.07
C ALA A 557 40.79 14.09 0.99
N ALA A 558 41.41 13.86 2.16
CA ALA A 558 41.52 14.89 3.20
C ALA A 558 42.94 14.97 3.78
N HIS A 559 43.62 16.06 3.38
CA HIS A 559 44.62 16.80 4.15
C HIS A 559 45.94 16.10 4.53
N ALA A 560 46.72 15.73 3.52
CA ALA A 560 48.19 15.72 3.60
C ALA A 560 48.82 15.75 2.19
N ALA A 561 49.03 16.95 1.63
CA ALA A 561 49.62 17.18 0.29
C ALA A 561 48.88 16.49 -0.88
N PRO A 562 48.97 16.97 -2.13
CA PRO A 562 48.45 16.20 -3.25
C PRO A 562 49.22 14.88 -3.31
N PRO A 563 48.57 13.70 -3.34
CA PRO A 563 49.28 12.45 -3.55
C PRO A 563 50.00 12.56 -4.89
N LEU A 564 51.32 12.32 -4.86
CA LEU A 564 52.12 12.12 -6.06
C LEU A 564 51.36 11.16 -6.98
N ALA A 565 51.15 11.59 -8.23
CA ALA A 565 50.50 10.78 -9.24
C ALA A 565 51.07 9.35 -9.25
N GLY A 566 50.20 8.36 -9.00
CA GLY A 566 50.41 6.96 -9.40
C GLY A 566 51.33 6.10 -8.53
N THR A 567 51.32 6.20 -7.19
CA THR A 567 52.02 5.19 -6.34
C THR A 567 51.10 4.49 -5.34
N TYR A 568 51.23 3.16 -5.25
CA TYR A 568 50.53 2.33 -4.27
C TYR A 568 51.04 2.57 -2.85
N GLN A 569 50.12 2.74 -1.90
CA GLN A 569 50.46 2.92 -0.49
C GLN A 569 50.19 1.65 0.32
N PRO A 570 51.15 1.19 1.15
CA PRO A 570 50.98 -0.01 1.94
C PRO A 570 50.16 0.28 3.20
N ARG A 571 49.11 -0.52 3.42
CA ARG A 571 48.22 -0.48 4.59
C ARG A 571 48.01 -1.89 5.14
N ILE A 572 47.41 -2.00 6.31
CA ILE A 572 47.00 -3.29 6.86
C ILE A 572 45.50 -3.50 6.64
N LEU A 573 45.16 -4.64 6.01
CA LEU A 573 43.79 -5.10 5.86
C LEU A 573 43.48 -6.12 6.94
N GLY A 574 42.37 -5.97 7.63
CA GLY A 574 41.76 -6.99 8.47
C GLY A 574 40.34 -7.28 8.01
N VAL A 575 40.03 -8.54 7.70
CA VAL A 575 38.67 -9.01 7.44
C VAL A 575 38.24 -9.87 8.61
N ALA A 576 37.11 -9.54 9.22
CA ALA A 576 36.61 -10.25 10.37
C ALA A 576 35.13 -10.61 10.23
N ARG A 577 34.81 -11.79 10.74
CA ARG A 577 33.45 -12.27 10.93
C ARG A 577 33.07 -12.08 12.41
N MET A 578 31.92 -11.47 12.63
CA MET A 578 31.42 -11.11 13.96
C MET A 578 30.04 -11.73 14.18
N HIS A 579 29.78 -12.18 15.39
CA HIS A 579 28.49 -12.71 15.80
C HIS A 579 27.78 -11.74 16.75
N PHE A 580 26.56 -11.34 16.40
CA PHE A 580 25.69 -10.54 17.25
C PHE A 580 24.55 -11.41 17.76
N VAL A 581 24.38 -11.48 19.08
CA VAL A 581 23.34 -12.29 19.73
C VAL A 581 22.65 -11.50 20.82
N ASP A 582 21.33 -11.42 20.76
CA ASP A 582 20.47 -10.94 21.84
C ASP A 582 19.13 -11.71 21.81
N THR A 583 18.92 -12.58 22.80
CA THR A 583 17.70 -13.40 22.89
C THR A 583 16.44 -12.59 23.14
N ALA A 584 16.55 -11.44 23.82
CA ALA A 584 15.39 -10.60 24.13
C ALA A 584 14.97 -9.76 22.91
N ALA A 585 15.91 -9.46 22.01
CA ALA A 585 15.67 -8.82 20.73
C ALA A 585 15.40 -9.82 19.60
N GLY A 586 15.64 -11.12 19.80
CA GLY A 586 15.44 -12.16 18.78
C GLY A 586 16.53 -12.20 17.71
N VAL A 587 17.76 -11.85 18.10
CA VAL A 587 18.89 -11.61 17.20
C VAL A 587 19.90 -12.74 17.36
N ASP A 588 20.25 -13.36 16.23
CA ASP A 588 21.34 -14.32 16.06
C ASP A 588 21.86 -14.15 14.62
N ALA A 589 22.91 -13.33 14.45
CA ALA A 589 23.35 -12.88 13.14
C ALA A 589 24.87 -12.81 13.04
N TRP A 590 25.39 -13.29 11.91
CA TRP A 590 26.80 -13.19 11.55
C TRP A 590 27.00 -12.11 10.49
N GLU A 591 27.97 -11.25 10.70
CA GLU A 591 28.34 -10.19 9.75
C GLU A 591 29.83 -10.26 9.44
N ILE A 592 30.21 -10.00 8.19
CA ILE A 592 31.61 -9.90 7.76
C ILE A 592 31.91 -8.45 7.38
N ARG A 593 32.96 -7.89 7.95
CA ARG A 593 33.43 -6.53 7.66
C ARG A 593 34.93 -6.49 7.43
N SER A 594 35.35 -5.43 6.75
CA SER A 594 36.76 -5.16 6.46
C SER A 594 37.22 -3.87 7.12
N TRP A 595 38.48 -3.83 7.55
CA TRP A 595 39.18 -2.67 8.09
C TRP A 595 40.49 -2.48 7.34
N VAL A 596 40.72 -1.28 6.81
CA VAL A 596 41.96 -0.87 6.16
C VAL A 596 42.59 0.25 6.99
N ALA A 597 43.62 -0.09 7.76
CA ALA A 597 44.25 0.85 8.69
C ALA A 597 45.62 1.34 8.19
N PRO A 598 45.96 2.61 8.45
CA PRO A 598 47.33 3.07 8.35
C PRO A 598 48.19 2.48 9.47
N LEU A 599 49.51 2.58 9.33
CA LEU A 599 50.46 2.30 10.41
C LEU A 599 50.92 3.60 11.05
N GLY A 600 50.96 3.63 12.37
CA GLY A 600 51.59 4.69 13.13
C GLY A 600 53.11 4.73 12.89
N ALA A 601 53.73 5.88 13.21
CA ALA A 601 55.17 6.08 13.14
C ALA A 601 55.96 5.10 14.04
N ASP A 602 55.32 4.52 15.04
CA ASP A 602 55.85 3.49 15.95
C ASP A 602 55.75 2.05 15.39
N GLY A 603 55.20 1.89 14.18
CA GLY A 603 55.01 0.60 13.53
C GLY A 603 53.85 -0.21 14.09
N GLN A 604 52.90 0.40 14.82
CA GLN A 604 51.67 -0.26 15.25
C GLN A 604 50.50 0.04 14.30
N SER A 605 49.55 -0.90 14.22
CA SER A 605 48.27 -0.71 13.51
C SER A 605 47.40 0.29 14.29
N ASP A 606 47.02 1.40 13.67
CA ASP A 606 46.05 2.32 14.27
C ASP A 606 44.64 2.02 13.74
N TRP A 607 43.96 1.08 14.40
CA TRP A 607 42.60 0.71 14.02
C TRP A 607 41.58 1.84 14.24
N THR A 608 41.90 2.87 15.02
CA THR A 608 40.99 4.01 15.22
C THR A 608 40.91 4.92 14.00
N GLN A 609 41.95 4.90 13.17
CA GLN A 609 42.03 5.60 11.88
C GLN A 609 41.72 4.66 10.70
N ALA A 610 41.13 3.48 10.97
CA ALA A 610 40.83 2.51 9.93
C ALA A 610 39.57 2.89 9.15
N ASP A 611 39.70 2.90 7.84
CA ASP A 611 38.56 2.87 6.94
C ASP A 611 37.90 1.49 7.07
N HIS A 612 36.60 1.42 7.31
CA HIS A 612 35.90 0.16 7.52
C HIS A 612 34.57 0.11 6.78
N GLY A 613 34.18 -1.09 6.35
CA GLY A 613 33.01 -1.29 5.51
C GLY A 613 32.67 -2.77 5.31
N THR A 614 32.02 -3.06 4.18
CA THR A 614 31.60 -4.42 3.80
C THR A 614 32.78 -5.37 3.58
N ASP A 615 32.47 -6.63 3.29
CA ASP A 615 33.47 -7.63 2.92
C ASP A 615 34.20 -7.24 1.62
N LEU A 616 35.53 -7.06 1.70
CA LEU A 616 36.36 -6.64 0.58
C LEU A 616 37.00 -7.82 -0.14
N ARG A 617 36.78 -9.08 0.29
CA ARG A 617 37.49 -10.26 -0.25
C ARG A 617 37.35 -10.40 -1.77
N ASP A 618 36.20 -10.04 -2.34
CA ASP A 618 35.96 -10.09 -3.79
C ASP A 618 36.65 -8.95 -4.57
N GLN A 619 37.16 -7.92 -3.88
CA GLN A 619 37.87 -6.77 -4.46
C GLN A 619 39.40 -6.88 -4.30
N LEU A 620 39.89 -7.96 -3.69
CA LEU A 620 41.32 -8.21 -3.49
C LEU A 620 41.91 -8.93 -4.69
N SER A 621 42.97 -8.36 -5.26
CA SER A 621 43.77 -9.00 -6.31
C SER A 621 45.18 -9.33 -5.79
N PRO A 622 45.74 -10.51 -6.10
CA PRO A 622 47.14 -10.81 -5.83
C PRO A 622 48.11 -10.03 -6.76
N GLU A 623 47.60 -9.52 -7.89
CA GLU A 623 48.37 -8.77 -8.87
C GLU A 623 47.93 -7.29 -8.93
N PRO A 624 48.86 -6.34 -9.19
CA PRO A 624 48.51 -4.93 -9.30
C PRO A 624 47.58 -4.68 -10.50
N PRO A 625 46.45 -3.99 -10.32
CA PRO A 625 45.53 -3.69 -11.42
C PRO A 625 46.07 -2.67 -12.42
N GLU A 626 47.05 -1.84 -12.02
CA GLU A 626 47.73 -0.90 -12.91
C GLU A 626 49.24 -0.89 -12.67
N ASP A 627 50.03 -0.59 -13.71
CA ASP A 627 51.48 -0.47 -13.62
C ASP A 627 51.87 0.88 -12.97
N ARG A 628 51.82 0.91 -11.64
CA ARG A 628 52.08 2.06 -10.77
C ARG A 628 53.22 1.73 -9.80
N GLY A 629 54.01 2.75 -9.43
CA GLY A 629 55.13 2.56 -8.49
C GLY A 629 54.66 2.25 -7.06
N HIS A 630 55.53 1.71 -6.21
CA HIS A 630 55.20 1.41 -4.80
C HIS A 630 55.88 2.39 -3.86
N ALA A 631 55.12 2.91 -2.89
CA ALA A 631 55.71 3.61 -1.75
C ALA A 631 56.50 2.63 -0.87
N SER A 632 57.51 3.14 -0.16
CA SER A 632 58.30 2.31 0.76
C SER A 632 57.43 1.75 1.88
N ALA A 633 57.36 0.41 1.99
CA ALA A 633 56.68 -0.24 3.10
C ALA A 633 57.46 -0.07 4.42
N PRO A 634 56.83 0.43 5.50
CA PRO A 634 57.41 0.41 6.83
C PRO A 634 57.93 -0.99 7.21
N ALA A 635 59.12 -1.07 7.81
CA ALA A 635 59.72 -2.36 8.21
C ALA A 635 58.82 -3.19 9.14
N ALA A 636 57.87 -2.56 9.83
CA ALA A 636 56.88 -3.24 10.66
C ALA A 636 55.93 -4.16 9.85
N LEU A 637 55.58 -3.80 8.61
CA LEU A 637 54.73 -4.62 7.73
C LEU A 637 55.43 -5.86 7.21
N LEU A 638 56.76 -5.88 7.22
CA LEU A 638 57.55 -7.01 6.72
C LEU A 638 57.90 -8.00 7.84
N ARG A 639 57.32 -7.86 9.05
CA ARG A 639 57.60 -8.73 10.21
C ARG A 639 56.39 -9.62 10.54
N PRO A 640 56.45 -10.94 10.28
CA PRO A 640 55.32 -11.84 10.56
C PRO A 640 54.83 -11.84 12.01
N GLN A 641 55.71 -11.60 12.99
CA GLN A 641 55.33 -11.56 14.41
C GLN A 641 54.34 -10.42 14.73
N ASN A 642 54.40 -9.32 13.96
CA ASN A 642 53.51 -8.18 14.15
C ASN A 642 52.06 -8.53 13.80
N TYR A 643 51.83 -9.37 12.80
CA TYR A 643 50.48 -9.80 12.39
C TYR A 643 49.77 -10.60 13.49
N VAL A 644 50.51 -11.40 14.28
CA VAL A 644 49.95 -12.11 15.44
C VAL A 644 49.46 -11.13 16.51
N ARG A 645 50.20 -10.03 16.74
CA ARG A 645 49.81 -8.96 17.67
C ARG A 645 48.64 -8.16 17.11
N TRP A 646 48.71 -7.74 15.86
CA TRP A 646 47.68 -6.94 15.20
C TRP A 646 46.34 -7.67 15.07
N ARG A 647 46.36 -9.00 14.89
CA ARG A 647 45.16 -9.84 14.96
C ARG A 647 44.44 -9.70 16.30
N LYS A 648 45.18 -9.67 17.42
CA LYS A 648 44.61 -9.49 18.77
C LYS A 648 44.11 -8.06 19.01
N THR A 649 44.82 -7.05 18.52
CA THR A 649 44.40 -5.65 18.67
C THR A 649 43.18 -5.35 17.82
N LEU A 650 43.08 -5.92 16.61
CA LEU A 650 41.90 -5.82 15.74
C LEU A 650 40.68 -6.45 16.42
N ALA A 651 40.76 -7.68 16.91
CA ALA A 651 39.65 -8.33 17.60
C ALA A 651 39.17 -7.53 18.83
N SER A 652 40.10 -6.91 19.57
CA SER A 652 39.77 -6.04 20.71
C SER A 652 39.11 -4.73 20.27
N HIS A 653 39.60 -4.14 19.17
CA HIS A 653 39.02 -2.94 18.57
C HIS A 653 37.59 -3.18 18.05
N ILE A 654 37.37 -4.30 17.36
CA ILE A 654 36.06 -4.74 16.87
C ILE A 654 35.08 -4.86 18.03
N HIS A 655 35.44 -5.59 19.10
CA HIS A 655 34.56 -5.73 20.26
C HIS A 655 34.22 -4.39 20.94
N ALA A 656 35.14 -3.42 20.91
CA ALA A 656 34.94 -2.13 21.56
C ALA A 656 34.08 -1.17 20.74
N ASN A 657 34.25 -1.16 19.41
CA ASN A 657 33.74 -0.12 18.52
C ASN A 657 32.70 -0.61 17.51
N SER A 658 32.52 -1.92 17.34
CA SER A 658 31.48 -2.47 16.47
C SER A 658 30.18 -2.66 17.25
N THR A 659 29.11 -2.11 16.71
CA THR A 659 27.74 -2.28 17.19
C THR A 659 26.82 -2.54 16.02
N MET A 660 25.88 -3.45 16.21
CA MET A 660 24.74 -3.59 15.32
C MET A 660 23.57 -2.81 15.93
N THR A 661 23.16 -1.76 15.24
CA THR A 661 22.02 -0.95 15.63
C THR A 661 20.76 -1.56 15.05
N LEU A 662 19.80 -1.89 15.92
CA LEU A 662 18.48 -2.39 15.55
C LEU A 662 17.38 -1.54 16.17
N PHE A 663 16.17 -1.71 15.66
CA PHE A 663 14.97 -1.07 16.19
C PHE A 663 14.03 -2.11 16.79
N ARG A 664 13.35 -1.76 17.88
CA ARG A 664 12.35 -2.59 18.54
C ARG A 664 11.09 -1.80 18.83
N CYS A 665 9.94 -2.41 18.61
CA CYS A 665 8.66 -1.89 19.06
C CYS A 665 8.05 -2.82 20.12
N PRO A 666 8.04 -2.43 21.40
CA PRO A 666 7.45 -3.24 22.47
C PRO A 666 5.95 -3.52 22.29
N GLN A 667 5.18 -2.55 21.78
CA GLN A 667 3.74 -2.69 21.52
C GLN A 667 3.47 -3.84 20.52
N ALA A 668 4.26 -3.89 19.45
CA ALA A 668 4.21 -4.97 18.47
C ALA A 668 4.95 -6.23 18.93
N GLY A 669 5.77 -6.17 19.98
CA GLY A 669 6.60 -7.30 20.42
C GLY A 669 7.57 -7.77 19.34
N ALA A 670 8.01 -6.85 18.47
CA ALA A 670 8.80 -7.14 17.29
C ALA A 670 10.09 -6.32 17.28
N SER A 671 11.13 -6.90 16.70
CA SER A 671 12.43 -6.26 16.46
C SER A 671 12.76 -6.34 14.98
N MET A 672 13.55 -5.37 14.51
CA MET A 672 14.13 -5.39 13.17
C MET A 672 15.08 -6.58 13.02
N ALA A 673 15.03 -7.27 11.87
CA ALA A 673 16.00 -8.31 11.58
C ALA A 673 17.36 -7.69 11.22
N ALA A 674 18.43 -8.45 11.39
CA ALA A 674 19.78 -7.99 11.03
C ALA A 674 19.88 -7.77 9.51
N GLY A 675 20.32 -6.58 9.11
CA GLY A 675 20.47 -6.18 7.70
C GLY A 675 19.25 -5.53 7.06
N ASP A 676 18.10 -5.49 7.76
CA ASP A 676 16.91 -4.79 7.26
C ASP A 676 17.06 -3.27 7.38
N ASP A 677 16.40 -2.54 6.46
CA ASP A 677 16.27 -1.09 6.53
C ASP A 677 15.20 -0.66 7.57
N GLU A 678 15.39 0.50 8.20
CA GLU A 678 14.45 1.03 9.20
C GLU A 678 13.04 1.22 8.58
N GLY A 679 12.97 1.68 7.33
CA GLY A 679 11.72 1.87 6.61
C GLY A 679 10.95 0.57 6.41
N GLU A 680 11.66 -0.51 6.05
CA GLU A 680 11.05 -1.83 5.90
C GLU A 680 10.56 -2.39 7.24
N PHE A 681 11.31 -2.16 8.32
CA PHE A 681 10.84 -2.50 9.65
C PHE A 681 9.58 -1.73 10.04
N ARG A 682 9.53 -0.41 9.81
CA ARG A 682 8.36 0.42 10.07
C ARG A 682 7.14 0.01 9.24
N ALA A 683 7.36 -0.36 7.97
CA ALA A 683 6.30 -0.88 7.10
C ALA A 683 5.70 -2.19 7.66
N ARG A 684 6.53 -3.15 8.08
CA ARG A 684 6.07 -4.39 8.73
C ARG A 684 5.39 -4.13 10.07
N LEU A 685 5.90 -3.16 10.83
CA LEU A 685 5.37 -2.79 12.14
C LEU A 685 3.91 -2.33 12.06
N SER A 686 3.58 -1.50 11.06
CA SER A 686 2.20 -1.05 10.82
C SER A 686 1.23 -2.23 10.69
N HIS A 687 1.60 -3.23 9.88
CA HIS A 687 0.79 -4.42 9.69
C HIS A 687 0.64 -5.27 10.96
N LEU A 688 1.74 -5.50 11.70
CA LEU A 688 1.69 -6.27 12.96
C LEU A 688 0.79 -5.63 14.01
N LEU A 689 0.79 -4.30 14.07
CA LEU A 689 -0.08 -3.55 14.97
C LEU A 689 -1.55 -3.66 14.54
N HIS A 690 -1.85 -3.58 13.24
CA HIS A 690 -3.20 -3.84 12.71
C HIS A 690 -3.69 -5.25 13.05
N GLU A 691 -2.88 -6.28 12.84
CA GLU A 691 -3.26 -7.66 13.14
C GLU A 691 -3.56 -7.88 14.63
N LYS A 692 -2.70 -7.32 15.50
CA LYS A 692 -2.92 -7.36 16.96
C LYS A 692 -4.18 -6.61 17.36
N ARG A 693 -4.42 -5.44 16.78
CA ARG A 693 -5.62 -4.61 17.02
C ARG A 693 -6.86 -5.41 16.63
N ASP A 694 -6.90 -5.94 15.42
CA ASP A 694 -8.05 -6.66 14.89
C ASP A 694 -8.33 -7.92 15.74
N THR A 695 -7.29 -8.66 16.13
CA THR A 695 -7.42 -9.81 17.03
C THR A 695 -8.01 -9.43 18.40
N LYS A 696 -7.54 -8.33 19.01
CA LYS A 696 -8.06 -7.82 20.28
C LYS A 696 -9.52 -7.36 20.12
N VAL A 697 -9.85 -6.64 19.06
CA VAL A 697 -11.20 -6.16 18.75
C VAL A 697 -12.16 -7.32 18.52
N ASP A 698 -11.77 -8.37 17.78
CA ASP A 698 -12.62 -9.53 17.55
C ASP A 698 -12.90 -10.32 18.82
N ARG A 699 -11.88 -10.48 19.68
CA ARG A 699 -12.06 -11.09 21.01
C ARG A 699 -13.06 -10.29 21.85
N LEU A 700 -12.96 -8.97 21.78
CA LEU A 700 -13.85 -8.07 22.49
C LEU A 700 -15.29 -8.13 21.94
N ARG A 701 -15.47 -8.06 20.62
CA ARG A 701 -16.77 -8.23 19.95
C ARG A 701 -17.42 -9.56 20.34
N LYS A 702 -16.68 -10.67 20.31
CA LYS A 702 -17.17 -11.99 20.76
C LYS A 702 -17.62 -11.99 22.23
N LYS A 703 -16.91 -11.29 23.12
CA LYS A 703 -17.25 -11.15 24.54
C LYS A 703 -18.55 -10.36 24.78
N TYR A 704 -18.88 -9.41 23.90
CA TYR A 704 -20.10 -8.59 23.99
C TYR A 704 -21.27 -9.17 23.19
N ALA A 705 -21.01 -9.95 22.13
CA ALA A 705 -22.01 -10.51 21.22
C ALA A 705 -23.17 -11.19 21.96
N ALA A 706 -22.88 -12.13 22.88
CA ALA A 706 -23.92 -12.84 23.62
C ALA A 706 -24.83 -11.90 24.45
N ARG A 707 -24.27 -10.82 25.01
CA ARG A 707 -25.02 -9.83 25.80
C ARG A 707 -25.84 -8.91 24.91
N LEU A 708 -25.29 -8.50 23.76
CA LEU A 708 -26.00 -7.71 22.75
C LEU A 708 -27.18 -8.48 22.17
N THR A 709 -26.95 -9.71 21.68
CA THR A 709 -28.02 -10.57 21.13
C THR A 709 -29.12 -10.82 22.16
N ALA A 710 -28.76 -11.06 23.43
CA ALA A 710 -29.75 -11.23 24.50
C ALA A 710 -30.63 -9.99 24.70
N LEU A 711 -30.04 -8.78 24.69
CA LEU A 711 -30.77 -7.51 24.79
C LEU A 711 -31.62 -7.22 23.54
N GLU A 712 -31.07 -7.45 22.34
CA GLU A 712 -31.80 -7.31 21.07
C GLU A 712 -33.02 -8.24 21.02
N ASP A 713 -32.87 -9.49 21.47
CA ASP A 713 -33.97 -10.43 21.60
C ASP A 713 -35.01 -10.00 22.64
N GLN A 714 -34.58 -9.35 23.73
CA GLN A 714 -35.50 -8.76 24.71
C GLN A 714 -36.27 -7.58 24.10
N VAL A 715 -35.61 -6.67 23.38
CA VAL A 715 -36.25 -5.55 22.67
C VAL A 715 -37.23 -6.07 21.62
N ARG A 716 -36.84 -7.06 20.81
CA ARG A 716 -37.70 -7.71 19.82
C ARG A 716 -38.96 -8.30 20.47
N ARG A 717 -38.81 -9.03 21.58
CA ARG A 717 -39.94 -9.58 22.34
C ARG A 717 -40.83 -8.47 22.94
N ALA A 718 -40.23 -7.38 23.42
CA ALA A 718 -40.98 -6.22 23.91
C ALA A 718 -41.80 -5.55 22.80
N ASN A 719 -41.22 -5.36 21.61
CA ASN A 719 -41.93 -4.83 20.44
C ASN A 719 -43.10 -5.73 20.03
N GLN A 720 -42.88 -7.05 19.95
CA GLN A 720 -43.97 -8.00 19.67
C GLN A 720 -45.08 -7.94 20.73
N ARG A 721 -44.74 -7.68 21.99
CA ARG A 721 -45.72 -7.53 23.07
C ARG A 721 -46.53 -6.25 22.91
N ILE A 722 -45.89 -5.12 22.64
CA ILE A 722 -46.56 -3.84 22.37
C ILE A 722 -47.54 -3.98 21.20
N GLU A 723 -47.12 -4.65 20.13
CA GLU A 723 -47.97 -4.82 18.95
C GLU A 723 -49.21 -5.69 19.23
N ARG A 724 -49.06 -6.74 20.05
CA ARG A 724 -50.19 -7.54 20.55
C ARG A 724 -51.12 -6.72 21.43
N GLU A 725 -50.59 -5.98 22.40
CA GLU A 725 -51.39 -5.17 23.34
C GLU A 725 -52.10 -4.02 22.61
N ARG A 726 -51.46 -3.36 21.64
CA ARG A 726 -52.10 -2.36 20.76
C ARG A 726 -53.21 -2.96 19.91
N SER A 727 -53.02 -4.17 19.37
CA SER A 727 -54.04 -4.88 18.59
C SER A 727 -55.27 -5.24 19.46
N GLN A 728 -55.04 -5.72 20.68
CA GLN A 728 -56.12 -5.99 21.66
C GLN A 728 -56.90 -4.73 22.04
N LEU A 729 -56.20 -3.63 22.33
CA LEU A 729 -56.81 -2.34 22.62
C LEU A 729 -57.65 -1.84 21.42
N SER A 730 -57.15 -2.01 20.19
CA SER A 730 -57.88 -1.66 18.96
C SER A 730 -59.16 -2.48 18.79
N GLN A 731 -59.08 -3.80 19.01
CA GLN A 731 -60.25 -4.69 18.96
C GLN A 731 -61.29 -4.35 20.03
N GLN A 732 -60.88 -4.02 21.26
CA GLN A 732 -61.81 -3.61 22.32
C GLN A 732 -62.42 -2.24 22.08
N LYS A 733 -61.66 -1.28 21.52
CA LYS A 733 -62.22 0.00 21.06
C LYS A 733 -63.27 -0.23 19.98
N MET A 734 -63.01 -1.12 19.02
CA MET A 734 -63.98 -1.51 17.97
C MET A 734 -65.24 -2.15 18.55
N GLN A 735 -65.11 -3.10 19.50
CA GLN A 735 -66.26 -3.74 20.17
C GLN A 735 -67.07 -2.76 21.03
N THR A 736 -66.40 -1.80 21.68
CA THR A 736 -67.08 -0.77 22.47
C THR A 736 -67.88 0.18 21.59
N VAL A 737 -67.35 0.56 20.42
CA VAL A 737 -68.07 1.37 19.41
C VAL A 737 -69.29 0.61 18.85
N ILE A 738 -69.21 -0.71 18.69
CA ILE A 738 -70.35 -1.55 18.28
C ILE A 738 -71.41 -1.65 19.39
N SER A 739 -71.01 -1.66 20.67
CA SER A 739 -71.95 -1.68 21.81
C SER A 739 -72.63 -0.33 22.11
N VAL A 740 -72.03 0.78 21.66
CA VAL A 740 -72.61 2.13 21.74
C VAL A 740 -73.44 2.46 20.48
N GLY A 741 -73.19 1.75 19.37
CA GLY A 741 -73.81 1.94 18.05
C GLY A 741 -75.25 1.43 17.86
N THR A 742 -76.05 1.27 18.91
CA THR A 742 -77.51 1.00 18.79
C THR A 742 -78.38 1.98 19.58
N SER A 743 -77.83 3.07 20.14
CA SER A 743 -78.60 4.02 20.94
C SER A 743 -78.55 5.48 20.49
N LEU A 744 -77.97 5.79 19.32
CA LEU A 744 -77.88 7.16 18.79
C LEU A 744 -78.38 7.30 17.35
N VAL A 745 -79.61 6.86 17.08
CA VAL A 745 -80.35 7.25 15.85
C VAL A 745 -81.78 7.78 16.15
N GLY A 746 -82.16 7.96 17.42
CA GLY A 746 -83.54 8.31 17.79
C GLY A 746 -83.78 9.68 18.44
N MET A 747 -82.95 10.71 18.21
CA MET A 747 -83.06 11.98 18.98
C MET A 747 -83.07 13.28 18.15
N LEU A 748 -83.65 13.25 16.95
CA LEU A 748 -83.96 14.49 16.19
C LEU A 748 -85.44 14.67 15.81
N LEU A 749 -86.37 13.84 16.32
CA LEU A 749 -87.81 14.05 16.10
C LEU A 749 -88.63 13.65 17.35
N GLY A 750 -89.25 14.65 18.00
CA GLY A 750 -90.58 14.49 18.60
C GLY A 750 -90.70 14.18 20.11
N ARG A 751 -91.08 15.22 20.87
CA ARG A 751 -91.98 15.28 22.05
C ARG A 751 -92.16 14.07 23.00
N ARG A 752 -91.94 14.41 24.28
CA ARG A 752 -92.70 14.10 25.53
C ARG A 752 -92.43 12.80 26.32
N LYS A 753 -92.28 13.07 27.63
CA LYS A 753 -92.62 12.33 28.86
C LYS A 753 -91.64 11.28 29.40
N LEU A 754 -91.22 11.55 30.64
CA LEU A 754 -90.59 10.65 31.58
C LEU A 754 -91.44 9.40 31.84
N GLY A 755 -90.79 8.25 31.87
CA GLY A 755 -91.29 7.00 32.44
C GLY A 755 -90.20 6.35 33.29
N THR A 756 -90.47 6.23 34.57
CA THR A 756 -89.66 5.58 35.60
C THR A 756 -89.57 4.07 35.36
N THR A 757 -88.40 3.57 34.95
CA THR A 757 -87.92 2.18 35.16
C THR A 757 -86.55 2.01 34.50
N ASN A 758 -85.47 1.95 35.30
CA ASN A 758 -84.24 1.15 35.08
C ASN A 758 -83.08 1.66 35.94
N ALA A 759 -83.04 1.24 37.21
CA ALA A 759 -81.87 1.43 38.10
C ALA A 759 -80.73 0.42 37.84
N GLY A 760 -80.82 -0.45 36.82
CA GLY A 760 -79.87 -1.54 36.56
C GLY A 760 -78.78 -1.29 35.51
N ARG A 761 -78.74 -0.12 34.84
CA ARG A 761 -77.85 0.11 33.67
C ARG A 761 -76.67 1.06 33.89
N ILE A 762 -76.50 1.62 35.08
CA ILE A 762 -75.38 2.54 35.38
C ILE A 762 -74.09 1.76 35.75
N GLY A 763 -74.18 0.48 36.13
CA GLY A 763 -73.02 -0.34 36.53
C GLY A 763 -72.16 -0.91 35.40
N THR A 764 -72.62 -0.91 34.14
CA THR A 764 -71.95 -1.59 33.02
C THR A 764 -71.07 -0.65 32.19
N ALA A 765 -71.42 0.64 32.09
CA ALA A 765 -70.61 1.65 31.40
C ALA A 765 -69.34 2.02 32.18
N ALA A 766 -69.42 2.10 33.51
CA ALA A 766 -68.27 2.37 34.39
C ALA A 766 -67.26 1.19 34.41
N ARG A 767 -67.75 -0.07 34.32
CA ARG A 767 -66.90 -1.26 34.24
C ARG A 767 -66.15 -1.40 32.90
N ASN A 768 -66.76 -0.97 31.79
CA ASN A 768 -66.12 -1.01 30.47
C ASN A 768 -65.09 0.13 30.27
N ALA A 769 -65.34 1.31 30.82
CA ALA A 769 -64.38 2.42 30.82
C ALA A 769 -63.11 2.10 31.64
N GLY A 770 -63.26 1.47 32.81
CA GLY A 770 -62.12 1.03 33.63
C GLY A 770 -61.27 -0.07 32.99
N ARG A 771 -61.86 -0.90 32.12
CA ARG A 771 -61.14 -1.94 31.36
C ARG A 771 -60.28 -1.36 30.23
N ILE A 772 -60.80 -0.35 29.52
CA ILE A 772 -60.04 0.38 28.48
C ILE A 772 -58.90 1.19 29.11
N GLY A 773 -59.12 1.81 30.27
CA GLY A 773 -58.05 2.49 31.02
C GLY A 773 -56.93 1.53 31.42
N LYS A 774 -57.28 0.35 31.95
CA LYS A 774 -56.31 -0.69 32.32
C LYS A 774 -55.48 -1.20 31.14
N GLU A 775 -56.11 -1.43 29.98
CA GLU A 775 -55.38 -1.87 28.77
C GLU A 775 -54.50 -0.77 28.17
N SER A 776 -54.91 0.50 28.28
CA SER A 776 -54.05 1.63 27.93
C SER A 776 -52.83 1.72 28.86
N ASP A 777 -53.00 1.46 30.16
CA ASP A 777 -51.90 1.41 31.13
C ASP A 777 -50.98 0.19 30.95
N ASP A 778 -51.51 -0.92 30.43
CA ASP A 778 -50.71 -2.08 30.04
C ASP A 778 -49.78 -1.73 28.86
N VAL A 779 -50.32 -1.10 27.80
CA VAL A 779 -49.54 -0.64 26.64
C VAL A 779 -48.45 0.36 27.08
N ASN A 780 -48.79 1.33 27.93
CA ASN A 780 -47.83 2.32 28.43
C ASN A 780 -46.67 1.65 29.21
N ARG A 781 -46.96 0.67 30.07
CA ARG A 781 -45.91 -0.07 30.82
C ARG A 781 -45.05 -0.94 29.90
N ALA A 782 -45.62 -1.51 28.84
CA ALA A 782 -44.87 -2.25 27.84
C ALA A 782 -43.94 -1.33 27.02
N GLU A 783 -44.39 -0.13 26.69
CA GLU A 783 -43.58 0.92 26.03
C GLU A 783 -42.43 1.39 26.94
N GLU A 784 -42.68 1.70 28.22
CA GLU A 784 -41.63 2.04 29.19
C GLU A 784 -40.60 0.91 29.34
N SER A 785 -41.06 -0.34 29.39
CA SER A 785 -40.16 -1.51 29.48
C SER A 785 -39.28 -1.64 28.23
N ARG A 786 -39.82 -1.37 27.04
CA ARG A 786 -39.03 -1.33 25.80
C ARG A 786 -37.99 -0.22 25.86
N GLU A 787 -38.37 0.98 26.30
CA GLU A 787 -37.44 2.12 26.37
C GLU A 787 -36.26 1.82 27.32
N ILE A 788 -36.50 1.16 28.45
CA ILE A 788 -35.43 0.73 29.36
C ILE A 788 -34.49 -0.27 28.67
N LEU A 789 -35.03 -1.23 27.91
CA LEU A 789 -34.23 -2.21 27.17
C LEU A 789 -33.43 -1.56 26.03
N GLU A 790 -34.02 -0.61 25.30
CA GLU A 790 -33.35 0.18 24.27
C GLU A 790 -32.22 1.04 24.86
N ARG A 791 -32.45 1.63 26.03
CA ARG A 791 -31.41 2.39 26.75
C ARG A 791 -30.25 1.48 27.17
N ARG A 792 -30.53 0.31 27.76
CA ARG A 792 -29.49 -0.67 28.12
C ARG A 792 -28.72 -1.19 26.92
N LEU A 793 -29.42 -1.44 25.81
CA LEU A 793 -28.78 -1.85 24.55
C LEU A 793 -27.84 -0.76 24.04
N THR A 794 -28.27 0.50 24.11
CA THR A 794 -27.46 1.66 23.71
C THR A 794 -26.24 1.82 24.62
N GLU A 795 -26.42 1.78 25.94
CA GLU A 795 -25.33 1.83 26.92
C GLU A 795 -24.29 0.73 26.69
N LEU A 796 -24.73 -0.52 26.47
CA LEU A 796 -23.82 -1.64 26.21
C LEU A 796 -23.07 -1.49 24.88
N ARG A 797 -23.72 -0.95 23.84
CA ARG A 797 -23.06 -0.62 22.56
C ARG A 797 -22.01 0.48 22.75
N THR A 798 -22.33 1.53 23.51
CA THR A 798 -21.39 2.61 23.83
C THR A 798 -20.20 2.10 24.64
N GLU A 799 -20.41 1.21 25.62
CA GLU A 799 -19.34 0.59 26.40
C GLU A 799 -18.41 -0.24 25.50
N LEU A 800 -18.97 -1.07 24.62
CA LEU A 800 -18.21 -1.84 23.65
C LEU A 800 -17.37 -0.91 22.75
N GLU A 801 -17.96 0.16 22.23
CA GLU A 801 -17.26 1.12 21.37
C GLU A 801 -16.10 1.80 22.11
N GLN A 802 -16.32 2.24 23.35
CA GLN A 802 -15.26 2.85 24.17
C GLN A 802 -14.10 1.89 24.46
N GLU A 803 -14.37 0.60 24.68
CA GLU A 803 -13.31 -0.41 24.83
C GLU A 803 -12.58 -0.68 23.51
N ILE A 804 -13.29 -0.70 22.38
CA ILE A 804 -12.70 -0.82 21.04
C ILE A 804 -11.78 0.38 20.75
N ASP A 805 -12.23 1.60 21.02
CA ASP A 805 -11.45 2.83 20.77
C ASP A 805 -10.17 2.87 21.58
N LYS A 806 -10.20 2.42 22.85
CA LYS A 806 -8.97 2.26 23.66
C LYS A 806 -7.95 1.33 23.02
N ILE A 807 -8.40 0.18 22.52
CA ILE A 807 -7.53 -0.78 21.81
C ILE A 807 -6.95 -0.14 20.53
N LYS A 808 -7.78 0.58 19.79
CA LYS A 808 -7.39 1.27 18.55
C LYS A 808 -6.32 2.33 18.82
N THR A 809 -6.47 3.15 19.86
CA THR A 809 -5.46 4.16 20.24
C THR A 809 -4.16 3.52 20.75
N GLU A 810 -4.25 2.44 21.55
CA GLU A 810 -3.07 1.73 22.08
C GLU A 810 -2.18 1.14 20.97
N LEU A 811 -2.81 0.69 19.88
CA LEU A 811 -2.18 -0.04 18.77
C LEU A 811 -2.17 0.77 17.46
N ASP A 812 -2.22 2.09 17.53
CA ASP A 812 -2.10 2.97 16.37
C ASP A 812 -0.65 2.99 15.83
N PRO A 813 -0.40 2.56 14.58
CA PRO A 813 0.93 2.59 13.97
C PRO A 813 1.60 3.96 13.99
N ARG A 814 0.82 5.05 13.91
CA ARG A 814 1.35 6.42 13.84
C ARG A 814 2.03 6.87 15.13
N HIS A 815 1.65 6.26 16.25
CA HIS A 815 2.18 6.55 17.57
C HIS A 815 3.07 5.42 18.12
N ALA A 816 3.43 4.46 17.26
CA ALA A 816 4.24 3.32 17.66
C ALA A 816 5.63 3.76 18.13
N GLN A 817 5.99 3.40 19.36
CA GLN A 817 7.30 3.73 19.91
C GLN A 817 8.35 2.76 19.38
N VAL A 818 9.21 3.26 18.51
CA VAL A 818 10.37 2.55 17.98
C VAL A 818 11.59 2.93 18.81
N GLN A 819 12.17 1.97 19.52
CA GLN A 819 13.35 2.15 20.36
C GLN A 819 14.59 1.64 19.64
N ARG A 820 15.67 2.43 19.64
CA ARG A 820 16.98 2.00 19.14
C ARG A 820 17.67 1.12 20.18
N ILE A 821 18.19 -0.01 19.74
CA ILE A 821 18.98 -0.96 20.54
C ILE A 821 20.32 -1.16 19.83
N ASP A 822 21.42 -0.98 20.56
CA ASP A 822 22.76 -1.23 20.04
C ASP A 822 23.30 -2.53 20.65
N ILE A 823 23.57 -3.52 19.80
CA ILE A 823 24.05 -4.85 20.19
C ILE A 823 25.53 -4.94 19.87
N LYS A 824 26.35 -5.32 20.85
CA LYS A 824 27.79 -5.56 20.65
C LYS A 824 28.04 -6.98 20.17
N PRO A 825 29.08 -7.23 19.36
CA PRO A 825 29.43 -8.58 18.97
C PRO A 825 29.94 -9.37 20.18
N ARG A 826 29.65 -10.67 20.23
CA ARG A 826 30.12 -11.53 21.31
C ARG A 826 31.62 -11.72 21.19
N LYS A 827 32.37 -11.34 22.23
CA LYS A 827 33.85 -11.38 22.24
C LYS A 827 34.44 -12.73 21.85
N ALA A 828 33.81 -13.83 22.24
CA ALA A 828 34.27 -15.20 21.93
C ALA A 828 34.08 -15.59 20.46
N ASP A 829 33.19 -14.90 19.75
CA ASP A 829 32.72 -15.25 18.41
C ASP A 829 33.18 -14.21 17.37
N ILE A 830 34.29 -13.51 17.64
CA ILE A 830 34.97 -12.63 16.69
C ILE A 830 36.08 -13.44 16.03
N GLU A 831 35.93 -13.73 14.75
CA GLU A 831 36.88 -14.48 13.96
C GLU A 831 37.57 -13.57 12.94
N ILE A 832 38.89 -13.44 13.02
CA ILE A 832 39.66 -12.71 12.00
C ILE A 832 39.92 -13.67 10.83
N LEU A 833 39.16 -13.51 9.74
CA LEU A 833 39.25 -14.35 8.55
C LEU A 833 40.54 -14.09 7.77
N ASN A 834 40.88 -12.81 7.59
CA ASN A 834 42.08 -12.40 6.87
C ASN A 834 42.79 -11.26 7.59
N LEU A 835 44.11 -11.27 7.59
CA LEU A 835 44.94 -10.14 8.02
C LEU A 835 46.16 -10.06 7.10
N ALA A 836 46.19 -9.07 6.22
CA ALA A 836 47.13 -8.99 5.10
C ALA A 836 47.72 -7.60 4.93
N LEU A 837 48.85 -7.53 4.21
CA LEU A 837 49.31 -6.28 3.61
C LEU A 837 48.41 -5.97 2.40
N VAL A 838 47.86 -4.76 2.35
CA VAL A 838 47.09 -4.28 1.19
C VAL A 838 47.72 -3.03 0.61
N TRP A 839 47.82 -2.97 -0.71
CA TRP A 839 48.23 -1.79 -1.45
C TRP A 839 46.99 -1.06 -1.98
N VAL A 840 46.90 0.23 -1.66
CA VAL A 840 45.76 1.12 -2.01
C VAL A 840 46.22 2.27 -2.88
#